data_AF-A0A954ZTW2-F1
#
_entry.id   AF-A0A954ZTW2-F1
#
_cell.length_a   1.000
_cell.length_b   1.000
_cell.length_c   1.000
_cell.angle_alpha   90.00
_cell.angle_beta   90.00
_cell.angle_gamma   90.00
#
_symmetry.space_group_name_H-M   'P 1'
#
loop_
_entity.id
_entity.type
_entity.pdbx_description
1 polymer ?
#
loop_
_entity_poly.entity_id
_entity_poly.type
_entity_poly.pdbx_seq_one_letter_code
_entity_poly.pdbx_strand_id
1 'polypeptide(L)'
;MSKGDYLTYRKAASTSVIGLVIQLILTLTVFFYARFAGDATAFIASIFLLSGMLVWGVLLLVFDQHRRERIEAMEAEQLAVSGAAAASAFESSGDELRVASRRLGIIYKWVFPGVAILLVLINVWFGISALTGELNEADYTNSSTHPGWALAIGIAIAVVGFVFARFISGMAKVDAWANLRAGATTSVAAAVIGVVLAVGGFLEMSMGIDTLINYGPYIAAIGMIGYGAEIVLNLLLDIYRPRKPGELPRAAFDSRFLSLLAAPDRIAENVGEAVNYQFGIDVTSSWFYQLLSRYIIALIAVAVGIGWLMSSLVVVEPHERGLILTNGVISKPLASFGEKGDGDIGPGLHIKWPWPFSTYETPVSVGRGDEEVRTTTGVRVLHLASNPPTDDNKPILWTENHTRGERLNIVQPEPRELEDRDVDSQSASSTVAELSLVAAEVPMHYVIRNVKLFDQFAAPGQREQMLLQVGRRVVTQYMGELSIDRVLATHRTEMPAELQQRLEEAYAQFNGGQGAGIEILFVGVNGVHPPTKVAPSFERVITARQNRESLLEDARKSQIAQLTEVAGSVELAEEIRDRLQELDNIRRTQGDQSSAYIEAELHVQRLLERAGGEAGELILVASADRWKRHMSERGRASLLQGQQEAYLAAPELYRSKMYFDALLTAMQDSRVYLTPAEIENLKVRLELQDKQAGTTVFAPERGEALQ
;
A
#
# COMPACT_ATOMS: atom_id res chain seq x y z
N MET A 1 -69.74 35.22 19.38
CA MET A 1 -68.32 35.17 18.96
C MET A 1 -68.09 36.30 17.97
N SER A 2 -67.36 37.33 18.37
CA SER A 2 -67.06 38.49 17.51
C SER A 2 -66.22 38.00 16.32
N LYS A 3 -66.80 38.00 15.12
CA LYS A 3 -66.03 37.84 13.88
C LYS A 3 -65.08 39.03 13.83
N GLY A 4 -63.77 38.79 13.95
CA GLY A 4 -62.76 39.85 14.09
C GLY A 4 -62.91 40.95 13.03
N ASP A 5 -62.65 42.19 13.45
CA ASP A 5 -62.75 43.39 12.62
C ASP A 5 -61.66 43.42 11.52
N TYR A 6 -61.81 44.26 10.49
CA TYR A 6 -60.83 44.35 9.39
C TYR A 6 -59.42 44.70 9.88
N LEU A 7 -59.31 45.44 10.99
CA LEU A 7 -58.04 45.77 11.66
C LEU A 7 -57.32 44.51 12.19
N THR A 8 -58.07 43.52 12.67
CA THR A 8 -57.54 42.22 13.14
C THR A 8 -56.85 41.47 12.00
N TYR A 9 -57.46 41.42 10.82
CA TYR A 9 -56.88 40.77 9.65
C TYR A 9 -55.77 41.59 8.99
N ARG A 10 -55.84 42.93 9.03
CA ARG A 10 -54.74 43.82 8.62
C ARG A 10 -53.47 43.55 9.41
N LYS A 11 -53.58 43.31 10.73
CA LYS A 11 -52.44 42.95 11.57
C LYS A 11 -51.84 41.60 11.15
N ALA A 12 -52.66 40.57 10.92
CA ALA A 12 -52.20 39.25 10.47
C ALA A 12 -51.53 39.30 9.07
N ALA A 13 -52.06 40.11 8.16
CA ALA A 13 -51.45 40.33 6.85
C ALA A 13 -50.07 40.99 6.98
N SER A 14 -49.95 42.06 7.79
CA SER A 14 -48.66 42.71 8.07
C SER A 14 -47.65 41.73 8.69
N THR A 15 -48.08 40.93 9.66
CA THR A 15 -47.25 39.88 10.25
C THR A 15 -46.82 38.81 9.24
N SER A 16 -47.67 38.49 8.26
CA SER A 16 -47.32 37.54 7.18
C SER A 16 -46.29 38.13 6.22
N VAL A 17 -46.30 39.44 5.97
CA VAL A 17 -45.23 40.13 5.23
C VAL A 17 -43.90 40.04 5.98
N ILE A 18 -43.91 40.32 7.29
CA ILE A 18 -42.71 40.21 8.13
C ILE A 18 -42.17 38.78 8.08
N GLY A 19 -43.04 37.77 8.20
CA GLY A 19 -42.65 36.37 8.10
C GLY A 19 -42.06 36.00 6.74
N LEU A 20 -42.64 36.50 5.65
CA LEU A 20 -42.10 36.30 4.30
C LEU A 20 -40.70 36.92 4.15
N VAL A 21 -40.49 38.13 4.66
CA VAL A 21 -39.19 38.83 4.62
C VAL A 21 -38.14 38.10 5.46
N ILE A 22 -38.49 37.69 6.69
CA ILE A 22 -37.60 36.90 7.54
C ILE A 22 -37.24 35.59 6.84
N GLN A 23 -38.23 34.87 6.30
CA GLN A 23 -37.99 33.62 5.58
C GLN A 23 -37.06 33.81 4.37
N LEU A 24 -37.25 34.88 3.61
CA LEU A 24 -36.38 35.21 2.48
C LEU A 24 -34.95 35.46 2.93
N ILE A 25 -34.74 36.25 3.99
CA ILE A 25 -33.41 36.51 4.54
C ILE A 25 -32.74 35.21 4.97
N LEU A 26 -33.43 34.38 5.77
CA LEU A 26 -32.88 33.10 6.24
C LEU A 26 -32.53 32.17 5.06
N THR A 27 -33.40 32.09 4.04
CA THR A 27 -33.18 31.28 2.85
C THR A 27 -31.96 31.76 2.06
N LEU A 28 -31.83 33.06 1.82
CA LEU A 28 -30.69 33.64 1.10
C LEU A 28 -29.39 33.45 1.88
N THR A 29 -29.39 33.65 3.19
CA THR A 29 -28.20 33.44 4.03
C THR A 29 -27.69 32.00 3.94
N VAL A 30 -28.58 31.02 4.05
CA VAL A 30 -28.17 29.60 3.92
C VAL A 30 -27.76 29.25 2.51
N PHE A 31 -28.47 29.75 1.49
CA PHE A 31 -28.13 29.50 0.09
C PHE A 31 -26.74 30.02 -0.29
N PHE A 32 -26.43 31.28 0.05
CA PHE A 32 -25.11 31.84 -0.21
C PHE A 32 -24.02 31.16 0.60
N TYR A 33 -24.30 30.77 1.85
CA TYR A 33 -23.37 29.97 2.65
C TYR A 33 -23.09 28.61 1.99
N ALA A 34 -24.13 27.87 1.60
CA ALA A 34 -24.01 26.59 0.93
C ALA A 34 -23.11 26.71 -0.31
N ARG A 35 -23.36 27.72 -1.16
CA ARG A 35 -22.60 27.93 -2.39
C ARG A 35 -21.15 28.32 -2.17
N PHE A 36 -20.88 29.10 -1.12
CA PHE A 36 -19.53 29.57 -0.78
C PHE A 36 -18.70 28.51 -0.05
N ALA A 37 -19.31 27.78 0.89
CA ALA A 37 -18.63 26.79 1.71
C ALA A 37 -18.59 25.39 1.10
N GLY A 38 -19.39 25.13 0.04
CA GLY A 38 -19.54 23.81 -0.56
C GLY A 38 -20.28 22.82 0.35
N ASP A 39 -21.15 23.28 1.25
CA ASP A 39 -21.83 22.43 2.23
C ASP A 39 -23.14 21.85 1.69
N ALA A 40 -23.18 20.52 1.52
CA ALA A 40 -24.36 19.78 1.05
C ALA A 40 -25.57 19.87 2.00
N THR A 41 -25.33 19.88 3.32
CA THR A 41 -26.40 20.03 4.34
C THR A 41 -27.06 21.40 4.22
N ALA A 42 -26.24 22.45 4.10
CA ALA A 42 -26.73 23.81 3.90
C ALA A 42 -27.49 23.95 2.56
N PHE A 43 -27.04 23.30 1.49
CA PHE A 43 -27.74 23.34 0.21
C PHE A 43 -29.16 22.75 0.32
N ILE A 44 -29.30 21.55 0.88
CA ILE A 44 -30.61 20.91 1.11
C ILE A 44 -31.48 21.76 2.04
N ALA A 45 -30.90 22.28 3.12
CA ALA A 45 -31.58 23.18 4.04
C ALA A 45 -32.12 24.44 3.35
N SER A 46 -31.38 25.01 2.38
CA SER A 46 -31.82 26.19 1.64
C SER A 46 -33.08 25.91 0.80
N ILE A 47 -33.19 24.71 0.20
CA ILE A 47 -34.37 24.29 -0.58
C ILE A 47 -35.58 24.13 0.34
N PHE A 48 -35.39 23.52 1.50
CA PHE A 48 -36.46 23.41 2.49
C PHE A 48 -36.94 24.80 2.96
N LEU A 49 -36.01 25.70 3.31
CA LEU A 49 -36.33 27.06 3.72
C LEU A 49 -37.05 27.85 2.62
N LEU A 50 -36.65 27.66 1.35
CA LEU A 50 -37.32 28.26 0.20
C LEU A 50 -38.78 27.83 0.12
N SER A 51 -39.09 26.56 0.40
CA SER A 51 -40.48 26.06 0.41
C SER A 51 -41.34 26.79 1.47
N GLY A 52 -40.75 27.24 2.58
CA GLY A 52 -41.42 28.05 3.61
C GLY A 52 -41.93 29.41 3.10
N MET A 53 -41.34 29.96 2.02
CA MET A 53 -41.86 31.18 1.41
C MET A 53 -43.25 31.00 0.81
N LEU A 54 -43.57 29.81 0.29
CA LEU A 54 -44.90 29.50 -0.23
C LEU A 54 -45.95 29.54 0.88
N VAL A 55 -45.61 29.05 2.08
CA VAL A 55 -46.48 29.10 3.25
C VAL A 55 -46.78 30.55 3.63
N TRP A 56 -45.75 31.38 3.79
CA TRP A 56 -45.92 32.80 4.12
C TRP A 56 -46.66 33.59 3.03
N GLY A 57 -46.39 33.30 1.75
CA GLY A 57 -47.08 33.92 0.62
C GLY A 57 -48.58 33.61 0.61
N VAL A 58 -48.96 32.37 0.93
CA VAL A 58 -50.36 31.96 0.98
C VAL A 58 -51.07 32.51 2.21
N LEU A 59 -50.39 32.58 3.36
CA LEU A 59 -50.93 33.26 4.54
C LEU A 59 -51.17 34.74 4.27
N LEU A 60 -50.23 35.41 3.60
CA LEU A 60 -50.41 36.81 3.17
C LEU A 60 -51.64 36.97 2.27
N LEU A 61 -51.80 36.10 1.26
CA LEU A 61 -52.97 36.13 0.36
C LEU A 61 -54.28 35.93 1.13
N VAL A 62 -54.34 34.96 2.05
CA VAL A 62 -55.54 34.64 2.83
C VAL A 62 -55.93 35.77 3.76
N PHE A 63 -54.98 36.31 4.52
CA PHE A 63 -55.26 37.38 5.47
C PHE A 63 -55.58 38.70 4.77
N ASP A 64 -55.00 38.97 3.59
CA ASP A 64 -55.41 40.09 2.74
C ASP A 64 -56.85 39.91 2.24
N GLN A 65 -57.24 38.69 1.83
CA GLN A 65 -58.62 38.43 1.40
C GLN A 65 -59.63 38.42 2.56
N HIS A 66 -59.28 37.94 3.76
CA HIS A 66 -60.13 38.12 4.95
C HIS A 66 -60.31 39.59 5.30
N ARG A 67 -59.28 40.43 5.15
CA ARG A 67 -59.40 41.87 5.33
C ARG A 67 -60.41 42.47 4.35
N ARG A 68 -60.34 42.08 3.06
CA ARG A 68 -61.26 42.57 2.02
C ARG A 68 -62.69 42.04 2.22
N GLU A 69 -62.86 40.78 2.61
CA GLU A 69 -64.16 40.19 2.92
C GLU A 69 -64.85 40.88 4.09
N ARG A 70 -64.09 41.31 5.11
CA ARG A 70 -64.63 42.08 6.24
C ARG A 70 -65.03 43.50 5.85
N ILE A 71 -64.26 44.16 4.98
CA ILE A 71 -64.64 45.47 4.43
C ILE A 71 -65.94 45.36 3.62
N GLU A 72 -66.01 44.38 2.72
CA GLU A 72 -67.22 44.09 1.91
C GLU A 72 -68.43 43.73 2.79
N ALA A 73 -68.23 42.96 3.87
CA ALA A 73 -69.30 42.63 4.81
C ALA A 73 -69.82 43.86 5.57
N MET A 74 -68.95 44.77 6.00
CA MET A 74 -69.36 46.02 6.65
C MET A 74 -70.07 46.97 5.68
N GLU A 75 -69.61 47.07 4.43
CA GLU A 75 -70.28 47.85 3.39
C GLU A 75 -71.69 47.28 3.10
N ALA A 76 -71.82 45.96 3.01
CA ALA A 76 -73.10 45.29 2.84
C ALA A 76 -74.05 45.51 4.04
N GLU A 77 -73.54 45.46 5.26
CA GLU A 77 -74.32 45.76 6.48
C GLU A 77 -74.74 47.24 6.55
N GLN A 78 -73.87 48.18 6.16
CA GLN A 78 -74.20 49.61 6.08
C GLN A 78 -75.24 49.93 5.00
N LEU A 79 -75.16 49.26 3.84
CA LEU A 79 -76.16 49.36 2.76
C LEU A 79 -77.52 48.78 3.18
N ALA A 80 -77.53 47.71 3.98
CA ALA A 80 -78.75 47.14 4.54
C ALA A 80 -79.42 48.06 5.58
N VAL A 81 -78.64 48.77 6.40
CA VAL A 81 -79.14 49.70 7.43
C VAL A 81 -79.59 51.04 6.85
N SER A 82 -78.96 51.52 5.77
CA SER A 82 -79.27 52.82 5.15
C SER A 82 -80.53 52.84 4.27
N GLY A 83 -81.28 51.73 4.17
CA GLY A 83 -82.55 51.66 3.44
C GLY A 83 -82.44 51.76 1.90
N ALA A 84 -81.22 51.90 1.36
CA ALA A 84 -80.98 51.94 -0.08
C ALA A 84 -81.30 50.61 -0.79
N ALA A 85 -81.45 49.51 -0.04
CA ALA A 85 -81.90 48.22 -0.55
C ALA A 85 -83.32 48.26 -1.16
N ALA A 86 -84.16 49.25 -0.81
CA ALA A 86 -85.50 49.40 -1.38
C ALA A 86 -85.54 50.11 -2.75
N ALA A 87 -84.40 50.60 -3.28
CA ALA A 87 -84.34 51.38 -4.52
C ALA A 87 -83.69 50.65 -5.71
N SER A 88 -83.25 49.40 -5.56
CA SER A 88 -82.69 48.60 -6.66
C SER A 88 -83.79 47.76 -7.32
N ALA A 89 -84.25 48.19 -8.50
CA ALA A 89 -85.22 47.47 -9.34
C ALA A 89 -84.64 46.21 -10.04
N PHE A 90 -83.49 45.72 -9.58
CA PHE A 90 -82.91 44.44 -9.99
C PHE A 90 -82.77 43.56 -8.75
N GLU A 91 -83.74 42.66 -8.54
CA GLU A 91 -83.56 41.46 -7.73
C GLU A 91 -82.61 40.51 -8.48
N SER A 92 -81.33 40.84 -8.56
CA SER A 92 -80.29 39.82 -8.73
C SER A 92 -79.68 39.54 -7.37
N SER A 93 -79.83 38.28 -6.97
CA SER A 93 -79.33 37.63 -5.75
C SER A 93 -78.14 38.33 -5.08
N GLY A 94 -78.24 38.63 -3.78
CA GLY A 94 -77.18 39.19 -2.93
C GLY A 94 -75.86 38.40 -2.87
N ASP A 95 -75.75 37.32 -3.65
CA ASP A 95 -74.54 36.53 -3.89
C ASP A 95 -73.63 37.14 -4.97
N GLU A 96 -74.13 38.09 -5.80
CA GLU A 96 -73.31 38.85 -6.78
C GLU A 96 -72.54 40.01 -6.12
N LEU A 97 -73.01 40.52 -4.98
CA LEU A 97 -72.37 41.61 -4.22
C LEU A 97 -71.23 41.14 -3.29
N ARG A 98 -70.99 39.82 -3.14
CA ARG A 98 -69.99 39.23 -2.22
C ARG A 98 -68.82 38.60 -2.94
N VAL A 99 -68.11 39.39 -3.75
CA VAL A 99 -66.99 38.96 -4.57
C VAL A 99 -65.79 38.53 -3.71
N ALA A 100 -65.48 39.26 -2.63
CA ALA A 100 -64.35 38.92 -1.77
C ALA A 100 -64.61 37.63 -0.96
N SER A 101 -65.86 37.41 -0.50
CA SER A 101 -66.27 36.15 0.14
C SER A 101 -66.11 34.94 -0.79
N ARG A 102 -66.51 35.07 -2.07
CA ARG A 102 -66.35 34.01 -3.08
C ARG A 102 -64.87 33.70 -3.35
N ARG A 103 -64.03 34.73 -3.48
CA ARG A 103 -62.57 34.58 -3.64
C ARG A 103 -61.94 33.87 -2.45
N LEU A 104 -62.35 34.21 -1.24
CA LEU A 104 -61.88 33.55 -0.03
C LEU A 104 -62.28 32.05 0.01
N GLY A 105 -63.52 31.73 -0.41
CA GLY A 105 -63.97 30.34 -0.57
C GLY A 105 -63.15 29.56 -1.60
N ILE A 106 -62.80 30.19 -2.73
CA ILE A 106 -61.92 29.61 -3.75
C ILE A 106 -60.52 29.34 -3.19
N ILE A 107 -59.96 30.25 -2.38
CA ILE A 107 -58.65 30.08 -1.76
C ILE A 107 -58.62 28.85 -0.87
N TYR A 108 -59.63 28.67 -0.01
CA TYR A 108 -59.69 27.50 0.86
C TYR A 108 -60.00 26.20 0.12
N LYS A 109 -60.78 26.25 -0.96
CA LYS A 109 -61.14 25.06 -1.73
C LYS A 109 -60.02 24.59 -2.66
N TRP A 110 -59.28 25.51 -3.27
CA TRP A 110 -58.34 25.19 -4.36
C TRP A 110 -56.90 25.62 -4.06
N VAL A 111 -56.68 26.84 -3.56
CA VAL A 111 -55.32 27.35 -3.32
C VAL A 111 -54.65 26.63 -2.15
N PHE A 112 -55.38 26.38 -1.06
CA PHE A 112 -54.84 25.67 0.12
C PHE A 112 -54.41 24.23 -0.19
N PRO A 113 -55.28 23.38 -0.78
CA PRO A 113 -54.86 22.05 -1.20
C PRO A 113 -53.79 22.08 -2.30
N GLY A 114 -53.89 23.01 -3.26
CA GLY A 114 -52.90 23.12 -4.34
C GLY A 114 -51.50 23.45 -3.83
N VAL A 115 -51.38 24.39 -2.89
CA VAL A 115 -50.11 24.74 -2.24
C VAL A 115 -49.61 23.59 -1.36
N ALA A 116 -50.50 22.90 -0.65
CA ALA A 116 -50.11 21.73 0.13
C ALA A 116 -49.52 20.63 -0.77
N ILE A 117 -50.15 20.33 -1.92
CA ILE A 117 -49.62 19.37 -2.92
C ILE A 117 -48.28 19.86 -3.47
N LEU A 118 -48.15 21.15 -3.79
CA LEU A 118 -46.88 21.71 -4.26
C LEU A 118 -45.77 21.57 -3.21
N LEU A 119 -46.06 21.84 -1.93
CA LEU A 119 -45.13 21.66 -0.82
C LEU A 119 -44.73 20.19 -0.64
N VAL A 120 -45.67 19.25 -0.79
CA VAL A 120 -45.38 17.82 -0.77
C VAL A 120 -44.44 17.45 -1.91
N LEU A 121 -44.76 17.85 -3.15
CA LEU A 121 -43.94 17.55 -4.32
C LEU A 121 -42.52 18.10 -4.14
N ILE A 122 -42.36 19.35 -3.72
CA ILE A 122 -41.05 19.95 -3.48
C ILE A 122 -40.30 19.19 -2.39
N ASN A 123 -40.89 19.04 -1.20
CA ASN A 123 -40.17 18.49 -0.05
C ASN A 123 -39.86 16.99 -0.18
N VAL A 124 -40.77 16.20 -0.73
CA VAL A 124 -40.57 14.76 -0.93
C VAL A 124 -39.63 14.50 -2.10
N TRP A 125 -39.77 15.22 -3.23
CA TRP A 125 -38.87 15.05 -4.38
C TRP A 125 -37.43 15.38 -4.01
N PHE A 126 -37.17 16.60 -3.51
CA PHE A 126 -35.81 17.00 -3.13
C PHE A 126 -35.27 16.19 -1.95
N GLY A 127 -36.14 15.76 -1.03
CA GLY A 127 -35.75 14.86 0.06
C GLY A 127 -35.30 13.48 -0.46
N ILE A 128 -36.02 12.87 -1.40
CA ILE A 128 -35.63 11.58 -2.00
C ILE A 128 -34.35 11.74 -2.83
N SER A 129 -34.26 12.75 -3.68
CA SER A 129 -33.07 12.98 -4.51
C SER A 129 -31.82 13.30 -3.67
N ALA A 130 -31.98 13.87 -2.47
CA ALA A 130 -30.88 14.02 -1.51
C ALA A 130 -30.45 12.67 -0.90
N LEU A 131 -31.40 11.77 -0.59
CA LEU A 131 -31.09 10.44 -0.05
C LEU A 131 -30.46 9.48 -1.07
N THR A 132 -30.86 9.58 -2.33
CA THR A 132 -30.32 8.75 -3.43
C THR A 132 -28.98 9.27 -3.96
N GLY A 133 -28.52 10.44 -3.49
CA GLY A 133 -27.28 11.07 -3.92
C GLY A 133 -27.36 11.73 -5.30
N GLU A 134 -28.56 11.85 -5.90
CA GLU A 134 -28.75 12.55 -7.18
C GLU A 134 -28.48 14.05 -7.08
N LEU A 135 -28.58 14.62 -5.87
CA LEU A 135 -28.23 16.02 -5.59
C LEU A 135 -26.77 16.20 -5.15
N ASN A 136 -25.94 15.15 -5.15
CA ASN A 136 -24.50 15.27 -4.88
C ASN A 136 -23.81 15.85 -6.13
N GLU A 137 -23.92 17.17 -6.28
CA GLU A 137 -23.12 17.92 -7.26
C GLU A 137 -21.64 17.86 -6.86
N ALA A 138 -20.74 17.76 -7.83
CA ALA A 138 -19.28 17.66 -7.58
C ALA A 138 -18.70 18.85 -6.79
N ASP A 139 -19.45 19.97 -6.72
CA ASP A 139 -19.08 21.20 -6.02
C ASP A 139 -19.49 21.19 -4.53
N TYR A 140 -20.31 20.25 -4.07
CA TYR A 140 -20.75 20.16 -2.68
C TYR A 140 -20.21 18.90 -1.99
N THR A 141 -19.53 19.12 -0.86
CA THR A 141 -18.98 18.08 -0.01
C THR A 141 -19.80 17.97 1.28
N ASN A 142 -19.76 16.79 1.92
CA ASN A 142 -20.42 16.61 3.22
C ASN A 142 -19.71 17.41 4.32
N SER A 143 -18.39 17.58 4.22
CA SER A 143 -17.59 18.47 5.06
C SER A 143 -17.58 19.89 4.51
N SER A 144 -17.70 20.89 5.38
CA SER A 144 -17.67 22.28 4.96
C SER A 144 -16.24 22.80 4.91
N THR A 145 -15.89 23.61 3.90
CA THR A 145 -14.58 24.31 3.89
C THR A 145 -14.44 25.33 5.03
N HIS A 146 -15.57 25.72 5.63
CA HIS A 146 -15.69 26.78 6.61
C HIS A 146 -16.70 26.43 7.74
N PRO A 147 -16.36 25.50 8.65
CA PRO A 147 -17.25 25.02 9.71
C PRO A 147 -17.67 26.10 10.72
N GLY A 148 -16.79 27.08 10.98
CA GLY A 148 -17.09 28.20 11.87
C GLY A 148 -18.26 29.05 11.39
N TRP A 149 -18.45 29.17 10.06
CA TRP A 149 -19.58 29.91 9.49
C TRP A 149 -20.88 29.12 9.56
N ALA A 150 -20.86 27.78 9.38
CA ALA A 150 -22.02 26.92 9.65
C ALA A 150 -22.51 27.08 11.09
N LEU A 151 -21.59 27.10 12.06
CA LEU A 151 -21.91 27.32 13.47
C LEU A 151 -22.59 28.66 13.71
N ALA A 152 -21.97 29.76 13.26
CA ALA A 152 -22.48 31.11 13.49
C ALA A 152 -23.84 31.35 12.81
N ILE A 153 -23.97 30.95 11.54
CA ILE A 153 -25.19 31.09 10.75
C ILE A 153 -26.30 30.20 11.31
N GLY A 154 -25.96 28.96 11.67
CA GLY A 154 -26.90 28.01 12.29
C GLY A 154 -27.50 28.56 13.58
N ILE A 155 -26.67 29.10 14.49
CA ILE A 155 -27.14 29.73 15.73
C ILE A 155 -28.04 30.94 15.43
N ALA A 156 -27.65 31.81 14.49
CA ALA A 156 -28.45 32.98 14.14
C ALA A 156 -29.84 32.60 13.61
N ILE A 157 -29.91 31.60 12.73
CA ILE A 157 -31.17 31.09 12.18
C ILE A 157 -32.01 30.42 13.27
N ALA A 158 -31.39 29.61 14.14
CA ALA A 158 -32.06 28.97 15.26
C ALA A 158 -32.75 30.00 16.16
N VAL A 159 -32.03 31.05 16.54
CA VAL A 159 -32.56 32.11 17.41
C VAL A 159 -33.66 32.90 16.70
N VAL A 160 -33.42 33.41 15.50
CA VAL A 160 -34.40 34.24 14.77
C VAL A 160 -35.67 33.44 14.45
N GLY A 161 -35.52 32.23 13.93
CA GLY A 161 -36.63 31.34 13.60
C GLY A 161 -37.46 30.97 14.82
N PHE A 162 -36.81 30.64 15.94
CA PHE A 162 -37.50 30.23 17.17
C PHE A 162 -38.22 31.39 17.86
N VAL A 163 -37.56 32.55 18.02
CA VAL A 163 -38.16 33.74 18.63
C VAL A 163 -39.37 34.19 17.82
N PHE A 164 -39.23 34.23 16.49
CA PHE A 164 -40.33 34.59 15.60
C PHE A 164 -41.46 33.56 15.66
N ALA A 165 -41.15 32.26 15.60
CA ALA A 165 -42.16 31.22 15.77
C ALA A 165 -42.92 31.33 17.10
N ARG A 166 -42.25 31.64 18.20
CA ARG A 166 -42.86 31.79 19.53
C ARG A 166 -43.81 32.99 19.60
N PHE A 167 -43.46 34.09 18.94
CA PHE A 167 -44.31 35.26 18.79
C PHE A 167 -45.58 34.94 17.99
N ILE A 168 -45.43 34.28 16.83
CA ILE A 168 -46.54 33.92 15.95
C ILE A 168 -47.46 32.86 16.57
N SER A 169 -46.88 31.84 17.23
CA SER A 169 -47.63 30.83 17.98
C SER A 169 -48.49 31.45 19.08
N GLY A 170 -47.97 32.50 19.74
CA GLY A 170 -48.75 33.31 20.68
C GLY A 170 -49.95 34.02 20.04
N MET A 171 -49.77 34.60 18.85
CA MET A 171 -50.87 35.22 18.09
C MET A 171 -51.91 34.20 17.62
N ALA A 172 -51.48 33.01 17.17
CA ALA A 172 -52.37 31.97 16.64
C ALA A 172 -53.34 31.36 17.68
N LYS A 173 -53.29 31.81 18.95
CA LYS A 173 -54.29 31.51 19.99
C LYS A 173 -55.64 32.18 19.75
N VAL A 174 -55.66 33.29 19.01
CA VAL A 174 -56.91 33.98 18.64
C VAL A 174 -57.49 33.30 17.40
N ASP A 175 -58.77 32.92 17.43
CA ASP A 175 -59.42 32.17 16.34
C ASP A 175 -59.26 32.85 14.96
N ALA A 176 -59.38 34.17 14.90
CA ALA A 176 -59.19 34.94 13.66
C ALA A 176 -57.78 34.81 13.06
N TRP A 177 -56.79 34.45 13.87
CA TRP A 177 -55.39 34.29 13.52
C TRP A 177 -54.94 32.82 13.51
N ALA A 178 -55.86 31.86 13.65
CA ALA A 178 -55.51 30.45 13.81
C ALA A 178 -54.60 29.91 12.69
N ASN A 179 -54.79 30.37 11.44
CA ASN A 179 -53.95 29.95 10.31
C ASN A 179 -52.51 30.46 10.37
N LEU A 180 -52.17 31.47 11.18
CA LEU A 180 -50.78 31.87 11.44
C LEU A 180 -49.96 30.75 12.09
N ARG A 181 -50.62 29.73 12.66
CA ARG A 181 -49.95 28.55 13.20
C ARG A 181 -49.06 27.85 12.17
N ALA A 182 -49.51 27.78 10.92
CA ALA A 182 -48.72 27.25 9.81
C ALA A 182 -47.42 28.06 9.57
N GLY A 183 -47.47 29.39 9.77
CA GLY A 183 -46.30 30.25 9.71
C GLY A 183 -45.35 29.99 10.88
N ALA A 184 -45.90 29.82 12.10
CA ALA A 184 -45.11 29.45 13.27
C ALA A 184 -44.39 28.10 13.06
N THR A 185 -45.06 27.09 12.52
CA THR A 185 -44.46 25.76 12.27
C THR A 185 -43.34 25.83 11.26
N THR A 186 -43.48 26.62 10.19
CA THR A 186 -42.38 26.82 9.22
C THR A 186 -41.20 27.56 9.81
N SER A 187 -41.42 28.55 10.69
CA SER A 187 -40.33 29.27 11.36
C SER A 187 -39.61 28.41 12.40
N VAL A 188 -40.31 27.48 13.06
CA VAL A 188 -39.64 26.46 13.89
C VAL A 188 -38.84 25.50 13.05
N ALA A 189 -39.37 25.05 11.92
CA ALA A 189 -38.61 24.17 11.03
C ALA A 189 -37.30 24.83 10.56
N ALA A 190 -37.35 26.14 10.26
CA ALA A 190 -36.15 26.92 10.01
C ALA A 190 -35.19 26.94 11.21
N ALA A 191 -35.72 27.09 12.43
CA ALA A 191 -34.90 27.08 13.64
C ALA A 191 -34.23 25.72 13.88
N VAL A 192 -34.95 24.61 13.66
CA VAL A 192 -34.41 23.25 13.78
C VAL A 192 -33.29 23.01 12.77
N ILE A 193 -33.46 23.47 11.53
CA ILE A 193 -32.38 23.45 10.53
C ILE A 193 -31.17 24.27 10.98
N GLY A 194 -31.40 25.45 11.57
CA GLY A 194 -30.33 26.25 12.17
C GLY A 194 -29.56 25.48 13.25
N VAL A 195 -30.26 24.72 14.10
CA VAL A 195 -29.62 23.85 15.10
C VAL A 195 -28.83 22.72 14.44
N VAL A 196 -29.36 22.07 13.40
CA VAL A 196 -28.63 21.01 12.67
C VAL A 196 -27.33 21.54 12.07
N LEU A 197 -27.37 22.71 11.41
CA LEU A 197 -26.17 23.36 10.88
C LEU A 197 -25.20 23.78 11.99
N ALA A 198 -25.72 24.28 13.12
CA ALA A 198 -24.89 24.69 14.24
C ALA A 198 -24.17 23.50 14.89
N VAL A 199 -24.89 22.41 15.13
CA VAL A 199 -24.34 21.18 15.71
C VAL A 199 -23.36 20.53 14.74
N GLY A 200 -23.67 20.48 13.44
CA GLY A 200 -22.77 19.99 12.40
C GLY A 200 -21.45 20.77 12.38
N GLY A 201 -21.52 22.10 12.26
CA GLY A 201 -20.32 22.96 12.27
C GLY A 201 -19.53 22.90 13.58
N PHE A 202 -20.21 22.75 14.73
CA PHE A 202 -19.52 22.55 16.02
C PHE A 202 -18.76 21.23 16.09
N LEU A 203 -19.37 20.13 15.66
CA LEU A 203 -18.76 18.81 15.73
C LEU A 203 -17.60 18.66 14.74
N GLU A 204 -17.73 19.25 13.55
CA GLU A 204 -16.65 19.37 12.58
C GLU A 204 -15.45 20.11 13.16
N MET A 205 -15.68 21.25 13.82
CA MET A 205 -14.59 22.06 14.38
C MET A 205 -13.96 21.48 15.66
N SER A 206 -14.72 20.73 16.47
CA SER A 206 -14.28 20.33 17.81
C SER A 206 -13.77 18.89 17.93
N MET A 207 -14.30 17.97 17.12
CA MET A 207 -14.01 16.55 17.29
C MET A 207 -13.36 15.90 16.07
N GLY A 208 -13.36 16.55 14.89
CA GLY A 208 -12.82 15.95 13.66
C GLY A 208 -13.47 14.61 13.31
N ILE A 209 -14.71 14.40 13.79
CA ILE A 209 -15.46 13.16 13.57
C ILE A 209 -16.21 13.29 12.25
N ASP A 210 -15.65 12.70 11.19
CA ASP A 210 -16.23 12.70 9.84
C ASP A 210 -17.55 11.91 9.76
N THR A 211 -17.80 11.01 10.72
CA THR A 211 -18.96 10.12 10.67
C THR A 211 -20.28 10.86 10.85
N LEU A 212 -20.37 11.86 11.74
CA LEU A 212 -21.64 12.60 11.93
C LEU A 212 -21.88 13.66 10.85
N ILE A 213 -20.80 14.22 10.30
CA ILE A 213 -20.83 15.19 9.19
C ILE A 213 -21.47 14.55 7.96
N ASN A 214 -21.10 13.30 7.67
CA ASN A 214 -21.70 12.53 6.59
C ASN A 214 -23.21 12.31 6.74
N TYR A 215 -23.76 12.34 7.96
CA TYR A 215 -25.20 12.19 8.19
C TYR A 215 -26.01 13.49 8.07
N GLY A 216 -25.36 14.66 8.08
CA GLY A 216 -26.03 15.97 8.02
C GLY A 216 -27.03 16.12 6.85
N PRO A 217 -26.62 15.82 5.60
CA PRO A 217 -27.50 15.86 4.43
C PRO A 217 -28.70 14.90 4.57
N TYR A 218 -28.47 13.69 5.10
CA TYR A 218 -29.50 12.69 5.31
C TYR A 218 -30.52 13.12 6.38
N ILE A 219 -30.06 13.74 7.47
CA ILE A 219 -30.93 14.27 8.53
C ILE A 219 -31.85 15.36 7.95
N ALA A 220 -31.28 16.29 7.17
CA ALA A 220 -32.06 17.33 6.50
C ALA A 220 -33.09 16.72 5.55
N ALA A 221 -32.66 15.78 4.69
CA ALA A 221 -33.52 15.10 3.72
C ALA A 221 -34.67 14.31 4.36
N ILE A 222 -34.38 13.52 5.40
CA ILE A 222 -35.39 12.79 6.19
C ILE A 222 -36.39 13.78 6.81
N GLY A 223 -35.91 14.93 7.29
CA GLY A 223 -36.77 16.01 7.79
C GLY A 223 -37.72 16.55 6.72
N MET A 224 -37.25 16.78 5.50
CA MET A 224 -38.08 17.23 4.37
C MET A 224 -39.16 16.20 4.03
N ILE A 225 -38.78 14.92 3.92
CA ILE A 225 -39.72 13.83 3.64
C ILE A 225 -40.74 13.70 4.76
N GLY A 226 -40.31 13.75 6.02
CA GLY A 226 -41.19 13.69 7.19
C GLY A 226 -42.21 14.82 7.20
N TYR A 227 -41.78 16.05 6.92
CA TYR A 227 -42.68 17.20 6.79
C TYR A 227 -43.67 17.02 5.63
N GLY A 228 -43.20 16.57 4.46
CA GLY A 228 -44.06 16.26 3.32
C GLY A 228 -45.09 15.15 3.62
N ALA A 229 -44.67 14.07 4.28
CA ALA A 229 -45.54 12.98 4.69
C ALA A 229 -46.62 13.44 5.67
N GLU A 230 -46.28 14.34 6.60
CA GLU A 230 -47.26 14.94 7.51
C GLU A 230 -48.29 15.80 6.76
N ILE A 231 -47.88 16.57 5.75
CA ILE A 231 -48.80 17.35 4.91
C ILE A 231 -49.76 16.42 4.15
N VAL A 232 -49.26 15.31 3.59
CA VAL A 232 -50.10 14.30 2.94
C VAL A 232 -51.12 13.73 3.92
N LEU A 233 -50.68 13.34 5.11
CA LEU A 233 -51.56 12.82 6.15
C LEU A 233 -52.62 13.85 6.54
N ASN A 234 -52.24 15.11 6.74
CA ASN A 234 -53.18 16.18 7.07
C ASN A 234 -54.18 16.43 5.94
N LEU A 235 -53.75 16.39 4.68
CA LEU A 235 -54.62 16.55 3.51
C LEU A 235 -55.64 15.40 3.42
N LEU A 236 -55.19 14.16 3.63
CA LEU A 236 -56.07 12.99 3.70
C LEU A 236 -57.08 13.11 4.85
N LEU A 237 -56.62 13.48 6.05
CA LEU A 237 -57.49 13.66 7.21
C LEU A 237 -58.49 14.81 7.02
N ASP A 238 -58.13 15.87 6.31
CA ASP A 238 -59.04 16.99 6.04
C ASP A 238 -60.16 16.63 5.06
N ILE A 239 -59.96 15.65 4.17
CA ILE A 239 -61.01 15.09 3.30
C ILE A 239 -62.11 14.43 4.14
N TYR A 240 -61.75 13.74 5.22
CA TYR A 240 -62.69 13.04 6.10
C TYR A 240 -63.20 13.90 7.27
N ARG A 241 -62.71 15.13 7.42
CA ARG A 241 -63.10 16.01 8.54
C ARG A 241 -64.46 16.66 8.27
N PRO A 242 -65.48 16.47 9.15
CA PRO A 242 -66.77 17.13 9.01
C PRO A 242 -66.62 18.65 9.13
N ARG A 243 -67.07 19.40 8.11
CA ARG A 243 -66.96 20.88 8.09
C ARG A 243 -68.20 21.50 8.74
N LYS A 244 -68.02 22.21 9.86
CA LYS A 244 -69.09 22.99 10.49
C LYS A 244 -69.21 24.37 9.82
N PRO A 245 -70.42 24.86 9.49
CA PRO A 245 -70.61 26.21 8.94
C PRO A 245 -70.05 27.28 9.90
N GLY A 246 -69.14 28.12 9.41
CA GLY A 246 -68.55 29.22 10.17
C GLY A 246 -67.24 28.92 10.92
N GLU A 247 -66.75 27.67 10.90
CA GLU A 247 -65.41 27.33 11.40
C GLU A 247 -64.35 27.66 10.33
N LEU A 248 -63.25 28.29 10.74
CA LEU A 248 -62.12 28.55 9.82
C LEU A 248 -61.41 27.23 9.50
N PRO A 249 -61.32 26.81 8.23
CA PRO A 249 -60.65 25.58 7.87
C PRO A 249 -59.15 25.68 8.19
N ARG A 250 -58.61 24.62 8.77
CA ARG A 250 -57.19 24.51 9.14
C ARG A 250 -56.37 24.22 7.88
N ALA A 251 -55.26 24.92 7.69
CA ALA A 251 -54.35 24.63 6.59
C ALA A 251 -53.76 23.21 6.71
N ALA A 252 -53.69 22.46 5.60
CA ALA A 252 -53.08 21.13 5.59
C ALA A 252 -51.56 21.15 5.87
N PHE A 253 -50.90 22.27 5.59
CA PHE A 253 -49.48 22.51 5.87
C PHE A 253 -49.20 23.04 7.29
N ASP A 254 -50.20 23.04 8.18
CA ASP A 254 -50.01 23.26 9.62
C ASP A 254 -49.53 21.95 10.28
N SER A 255 -48.22 21.83 10.48
CA SER A 255 -47.60 20.65 11.09
C SER A 255 -47.91 20.57 12.59
N ARG A 256 -48.53 19.46 12.99
CA ARG A 256 -48.78 19.12 14.39
C ARG A 256 -47.48 18.82 15.12
N PHE A 257 -46.54 18.12 14.48
CA PHE A 257 -45.24 17.81 15.08
C PHE A 257 -44.43 19.07 15.37
N LEU A 258 -44.25 19.95 14.38
CA LEU A 258 -43.51 21.21 14.56
C LEU A 258 -44.25 22.21 15.45
N SER A 259 -45.58 22.11 15.56
CA SER A 259 -46.36 22.97 16.46
C SER A 259 -46.06 22.70 17.94
N LEU A 260 -45.64 21.48 18.30
CA LEU A 260 -45.18 21.13 19.65
C LEU A 260 -43.90 21.92 19.98
N LEU A 261 -42.94 21.93 19.06
CA LEU A 261 -41.69 22.65 19.20
C LEU A 261 -41.87 24.18 19.23
N ALA A 262 -42.92 24.72 18.59
CA ALA A 262 -43.25 26.15 18.62
C ALA A 262 -43.83 26.65 19.95
N ALA A 263 -44.30 25.73 20.79
CA ALA A 263 -44.92 26.01 22.08
C ALA A 263 -44.43 24.99 23.14
N PRO A 264 -43.15 25.06 23.55
CA PRO A 264 -42.53 24.06 24.43
C PRO A 264 -43.25 23.92 25.77
N ASP A 265 -43.82 25.02 26.28
CA ASP A 265 -44.61 25.06 27.51
C ASP A 265 -45.78 24.05 27.50
N ARG A 266 -46.30 23.69 26.31
CA ARG A 266 -47.44 22.76 26.13
C ARG A 266 -47.01 21.34 25.78
N ILE A 267 -45.72 21.08 25.54
CA ILE A 267 -45.24 19.71 25.26
C ILE A 267 -45.44 18.85 26.51
N ALA A 268 -45.05 19.39 27.66
CA ALA A 268 -45.22 18.73 28.95
C ALA A 268 -46.69 18.40 29.24
N GLU A 269 -47.58 19.38 29.03
CA GLU A 269 -49.03 19.23 29.18
C GLU A 269 -49.61 18.21 28.19
N ASN A 270 -49.28 18.29 26.89
CA ASN A 270 -49.86 17.41 25.86
C ASN A 270 -49.36 15.96 25.96
N VAL A 271 -48.08 15.73 26.26
CA VAL A 271 -47.52 14.37 26.49
C VAL A 271 -48.08 13.81 27.79
N GLY A 272 -48.17 14.65 28.82
CA GLY A 272 -48.80 14.30 30.09
C GLY A 272 -50.26 13.91 29.95
N GLU A 273 -51.06 14.71 29.24
CA GLU A 273 -52.46 14.44 28.94
C GLU A 273 -52.63 13.20 28.06
N ALA A 274 -51.78 12.97 27.06
CA ALA A 274 -51.85 11.78 26.21
C ALA A 274 -51.53 10.49 26.98
N VAL A 275 -50.53 10.53 27.87
CA VAL A 275 -50.21 9.40 28.76
C VAL A 275 -51.32 9.19 29.78
N ASN A 276 -51.85 10.27 30.35
CA ASN A 276 -52.98 10.20 31.28
C ASN A 276 -54.25 9.65 30.59
N TYR A 277 -54.48 10.01 29.33
CA TYR A 277 -55.58 9.50 28.50
C TYR A 277 -55.41 8.01 28.15
N GLN A 278 -54.20 7.59 27.75
CA GLN A 278 -53.94 6.22 27.29
C GLN A 278 -53.79 5.21 28.45
N PHE A 279 -53.27 5.67 29.60
CA PHE A 279 -52.96 4.81 30.73
C PHE A 279 -53.86 5.04 31.95
N GLY A 280 -54.69 6.09 31.96
CA GLY A 280 -55.57 6.43 33.09
C GLY A 280 -54.82 6.82 34.37
N ILE A 281 -53.51 7.08 34.27
CA ILE A 281 -52.62 7.42 35.39
C ILE A 281 -52.20 8.88 35.24
N ASP A 282 -52.43 9.68 36.27
CA ASP A 282 -52.00 11.08 36.34
C ASP A 282 -50.48 11.17 36.57
N VAL A 283 -49.71 11.02 35.49
CA VAL A 283 -48.25 11.09 35.51
C VAL A 283 -47.77 12.53 35.74
N THR A 284 -48.60 13.53 35.40
CA THR A 284 -48.26 14.96 35.51
C THR A 284 -48.19 15.48 36.93
N SER A 285 -48.93 14.90 37.87
CA SER A 285 -48.89 15.25 39.30
C SER A 285 -47.80 14.49 40.09
N SER A 286 -47.07 13.59 39.45
CA SER A 286 -45.98 12.84 40.09
C SER A 286 -44.79 13.76 40.42
N TRP A 287 -44.27 13.62 41.65
CA TRP A 287 -43.09 14.34 42.11
C TRP A 287 -41.86 14.12 41.18
N PHE A 288 -41.76 12.94 40.56
CA PHE A 288 -40.67 12.60 39.64
C PHE A 288 -40.74 13.43 38.36
N TYR A 289 -41.95 13.62 37.82
CA TYR A 289 -42.14 14.42 36.60
C TYR A 289 -41.83 15.91 36.84
N GLN A 290 -42.24 16.45 37.99
CA GLN A 290 -41.95 17.83 38.39
C GLN A 290 -40.46 18.06 38.68
N LEU A 291 -39.79 17.06 39.27
CA LEU A 291 -38.34 17.10 39.50
C LEU A 291 -37.58 17.07 38.16
N LEU A 292 -37.95 16.14 37.27
CA LEU A 292 -37.30 15.99 35.97
C LEU A 292 -37.46 17.25 35.12
N SER A 293 -38.67 17.80 35.01
CA SER A 293 -38.92 19.02 34.22
C SER A 293 -38.21 20.26 34.76
N ARG A 294 -38.02 20.36 36.09
CA ARG A 294 -37.28 21.46 36.72
C ARG A 294 -35.78 21.39 36.48
N TYR A 295 -35.21 20.18 36.48
CA TYR A 295 -33.75 19.99 36.38
C TYR A 295 -33.26 19.63 34.97
N ILE A 296 -34.15 19.41 33.99
CA ILE A 296 -33.75 19.00 32.63
C ILE A 296 -32.78 19.98 31.98
N ILE A 297 -33.00 21.29 32.14
CA ILE A 297 -32.11 22.32 31.60
C ILE A 297 -30.75 22.30 32.32
N ALA A 298 -30.75 22.11 33.64
CA ALA A 298 -29.53 22.00 34.42
C ALA A 298 -28.74 20.73 34.05
N LEU A 299 -29.41 19.61 33.82
CA LEU A 299 -28.80 18.37 33.36
C LEU A 299 -28.20 18.50 31.96
N ILE A 300 -28.88 19.19 31.04
CA ILE A 300 -28.35 19.49 29.71
C ILE A 300 -27.11 20.40 29.82
N ALA A 301 -27.16 21.44 30.65
CA ALA A 301 -26.02 22.34 30.85
C ALA A 301 -24.81 21.60 31.45
N VAL A 302 -25.04 20.70 32.42
CA VAL A 302 -24.00 19.82 32.98
C VAL A 302 -23.46 18.87 31.91
N ALA A 303 -24.32 18.26 31.09
CA ALA A 303 -23.90 17.37 30.01
C ALA A 303 -23.04 18.09 28.97
N VAL A 304 -23.41 19.31 28.58
CA VAL A 304 -22.61 20.17 27.69
C VAL A 304 -21.27 20.53 28.34
N GLY A 305 -21.28 20.89 29.63
CA GLY A 305 -20.06 21.17 30.38
C GLY A 305 -19.12 19.97 30.47
N ILE A 306 -19.65 18.77 30.70
CA ILE A 306 -18.88 17.52 30.68
C ILE A 306 -18.33 17.26 29.28
N GLY A 307 -19.14 17.41 28.23
CA GLY A 307 -18.67 17.27 26.84
C GLY A 307 -17.55 18.25 26.48
N TRP A 308 -17.66 19.51 26.94
CA TRP A 308 -16.61 20.50 26.79
C TRP A 308 -15.33 20.12 27.56
N LEU A 309 -15.46 19.61 28.79
CA LEU A 309 -14.33 19.09 29.55
C LEU A 309 -13.72 17.84 28.91
N MET A 310 -14.50 16.99 28.23
CA MET A 310 -13.95 15.85 27.50
C MET A 310 -13.00 16.27 26.37
N SER A 311 -13.14 17.48 25.81
CA SER A 311 -12.17 18.03 24.84
C SER A 311 -10.78 18.32 25.42
N SER A 312 -10.63 18.26 26.76
CA SER A 312 -9.33 18.34 27.43
C SER A 312 -8.53 17.04 27.36
N LEU A 313 -9.21 15.90 27.14
CA LEU A 313 -8.57 14.58 27.13
C LEU A 313 -8.04 14.27 25.73
N VAL A 314 -6.77 13.92 25.66
CA VAL A 314 -6.08 13.50 24.43
C VAL A 314 -5.46 12.13 24.69
N VAL A 315 -5.80 11.15 23.87
CA VAL A 315 -5.17 9.82 23.89
C VAL A 315 -4.25 9.76 22.69
N VAL A 316 -2.95 9.55 22.94
CA VAL A 316 -1.95 9.37 21.89
C VAL A 316 -1.68 7.87 21.73
N GLU A 317 -1.84 7.35 20.52
CA GLU A 317 -1.65 5.94 20.23
C GLU A 317 -0.17 5.52 20.26
N PRO A 318 0.16 4.22 20.43
CA PRO A 318 1.54 3.73 20.51
C PRO A 318 2.45 4.12 19.33
N HIS A 319 1.86 4.38 18.16
CA HIS A 319 2.58 4.73 16.93
C HIS A 319 2.56 6.25 16.60
N GLU A 320 2.06 7.06 17.54
CA GLU A 320 1.89 8.49 17.37
C GLU A 320 2.71 9.28 18.39
N ARG A 321 3.16 10.44 17.96
CA ARG A 321 3.66 11.52 18.83
C ARG A 321 3.12 12.83 18.25
N GLY A 322 2.71 13.76 19.11
CA GLY A 322 2.09 15.01 18.68
C GLY A 322 2.52 16.21 19.51
N LEU A 323 1.97 17.37 19.15
CA LEU A 323 2.19 18.65 19.82
C LEU A 323 0.88 19.13 20.44
N ILE A 324 0.98 19.78 21.60
CA ILE A 324 -0.12 20.53 22.18
C ILE A 324 0.17 22.01 21.98
N LEU A 325 -0.68 22.67 21.19
CA LEU A 325 -0.63 24.10 20.97
C LEU A 325 -1.61 24.78 21.93
N THR A 326 -1.12 25.66 22.79
CA THR A 326 -1.97 26.52 23.63
C THR A 326 -1.84 27.95 23.15
N ASN A 327 -2.93 28.57 22.70
CA ASN A 327 -2.94 29.89 22.05
C ASN A 327 -1.87 30.03 20.94
N GLY A 328 -1.64 28.97 20.17
CA GLY A 328 -0.66 28.94 19.08
C GLY A 328 0.80 28.75 19.51
N VAL A 329 1.09 28.55 20.80
CA VAL A 329 2.45 28.26 21.30
C VAL A 329 2.54 26.79 21.72
N ILE A 330 3.64 26.12 21.35
CA ILE A 330 3.93 24.76 21.80
C ILE A 330 4.04 24.76 23.32
N SER A 331 3.17 24.00 23.97
CA SER A 331 2.97 24.00 25.42
C SER A 331 3.00 22.58 25.96
N LYS A 332 3.36 22.45 27.24
CA LYS A 332 3.30 21.16 27.93
C LYS A 332 1.86 20.85 28.35
N PRO A 333 1.45 19.57 28.37
CA PRO A 333 0.15 19.18 28.91
C PRO A 333 0.03 19.57 30.38
N LEU A 334 -1.20 19.87 30.83
CA LEU A 334 -1.53 20.15 32.22
C LEU A 334 -1.21 18.97 33.13
N ALA A 335 -1.63 17.78 32.70
CA ALA A 335 -1.31 16.51 33.32
C ALA A 335 -1.07 15.48 32.22
N SER A 336 -0.21 14.51 32.47
CA SER A 336 0.15 13.53 31.44
C SER A 336 0.55 12.24 32.13
N PHE A 337 -0.09 11.18 31.66
CA PHE A 337 -0.03 9.81 32.16
C PHE A 337 0.57 8.93 31.05
N GLY A 338 1.71 9.36 30.51
CA GLY A 338 2.38 8.75 29.37
C GLY A 338 3.79 9.31 29.17
N GLU A 339 4.39 9.00 28.03
CA GLU A 339 5.75 9.47 27.69
C GLU A 339 5.74 10.97 27.40
N LYS A 340 6.69 11.71 28.01
CA LYS A 340 6.90 13.14 27.76
C LYS A 340 8.24 13.33 27.06
N GLY A 341 8.25 14.01 25.93
CA GLY A 341 9.46 14.46 25.27
C GLY A 341 9.73 15.95 25.51
N ASP A 342 10.75 16.48 24.84
CA ASP A 342 11.14 17.89 24.93
C ASP A 342 10.27 18.78 24.02
N GLY A 343 9.03 19.01 24.46
CA GLY A 343 8.03 19.80 23.75
C GLY A 343 7.09 19.00 22.85
N ASP A 344 7.32 17.69 22.72
CA ASP A 344 6.39 16.71 22.13
C ASP A 344 5.79 15.79 23.20
N ILE A 345 4.62 15.22 22.90
CA ILE A 345 3.96 14.21 23.73
C ILE A 345 3.96 12.86 23.02
N GLY A 346 4.37 11.82 23.75
CA GLY A 346 4.38 10.45 23.26
C GLY A 346 3.12 9.66 23.64
N PRO A 347 3.12 8.33 23.45
CA PRO A 347 1.96 7.49 23.71
C PRO A 347 1.45 7.60 25.15
N GLY A 348 0.13 7.59 25.31
CA GLY A 348 -0.56 7.64 26.61
C GLY A 348 -1.66 8.69 26.68
N LEU A 349 -2.24 8.83 27.88
CA LEU A 349 -3.31 9.79 28.15
C LEU A 349 -2.73 11.13 28.62
N HIS A 350 -3.11 12.20 27.94
CA HIS A 350 -2.68 13.56 28.26
C HIS A 350 -3.89 14.48 28.43
N ILE A 351 -3.78 15.43 29.37
CA ILE A 351 -4.78 16.44 29.66
C ILE A 351 -4.25 17.79 29.17
N LYS A 352 -4.94 18.40 28.20
CA LYS A 352 -4.72 19.76 27.69
C LYS A 352 -5.79 20.71 28.21
N TRP A 353 -5.68 22.02 27.96
CA TRP A 353 -6.84 22.88 28.22
C TRP A 353 -7.99 22.51 27.27
N PRO A 354 -9.25 22.59 27.72
CA PRO A 354 -10.38 22.39 26.84
C PRO A 354 -10.34 23.39 25.68
N TRP A 355 -10.85 22.98 24.53
CA TRP A 355 -10.95 23.85 23.36
C TRP A 355 -11.77 25.11 23.71
N PRO A 356 -11.42 26.33 23.25
CA PRO A 356 -10.48 26.66 22.18
C PRO A 356 -9.04 26.98 22.64
N PHE A 357 -8.73 26.83 23.92
CA PHE A 357 -7.45 27.29 24.46
C PHE A 357 -6.28 26.41 24.06
N SER A 358 -6.49 25.09 23.97
CA SER A 358 -5.48 24.15 23.48
C SER A 358 -6.01 23.22 22.39
N THR A 359 -5.17 22.97 21.39
CA THR A 359 -5.39 22.00 20.30
C THR A 359 -4.28 20.96 20.31
N TYR A 360 -4.62 19.73 19.90
CA TYR A 360 -3.66 18.66 19.68
C TYR A 360 -3.44 18.50 18.18
N GLU A 361 -2.19 18.52 17.75
CA GLU A 361 -1.82 18.33 16.35
C GLU A 361 -0.83 17.17 16.23
N THR A 362 -1.13 16.24 15.32
CA THR A 362 -0.18 15.24 14.84
C THR A 362 0.43 15.76 13.53
N PRO A 363 1.76 15.93 13.47
CA PRO A 363 2.43 16.66 12.40
C PRO A 363 2.43 15.97 11.03
N VAL A 364 2.05 14.68 10.93
CA VAL A 364 2.24 13.90 9.69
C VAL A 364 1.17 12.83 9.47
N SER A 365 0.62 12.80 8.26
CA SER A 365 -0.05 11.66 7.64
C SER A 365 0.89 10.95 6.66
N VAL A 366 0.88 9.62 6.67
CA VAL A 366 1.53 8.77 5.66
C VAL A 366 0.41 8.26 4.78
N GLY A 367 0.36 8.71 3.52
CA GLY A 367 -0.64 8.28 2.56
C GLY A 367 -0.68 9.15 1.31
N ARG A 368 -1.01 8.54 0.17
CA ARG A 368 -1.33 9.24 -1.08
C ARG A 368 -2.71 8.75 -1.52
N GLY A 369 -3.77 9.38 -1.01
CA GLY A 369 -5.17 9.01 -1.24
C GLY A 369 -5.99 8.88 0.04
N ASP A 370 -7.17 8.24 -0.03
CA ASP A 370 -8.15 8.10 1.06
C ASP A 370 -7.70 7.23 2.26
N GLU A 371 -6.51 6.62 2.21
CA GLU A 371 -5.89 5.89 3.32
C GLU A 371 -4.78 6.74 3.96
N GLU A 372 -5.14 7.88 4.54
CA GLU A 372 -4.21 8.68 5.36
C GLU A 372 -3.99 8.01 6.72
N VAL A 373 -2.84 7.37 6.90
CA VAL A 373 -2.44 6.83 8.21
C VAL A 373 -1.62 7.89 8.95
N ARG A 374 -2.20 8.50 9.97
CA ARG A 374 -1.50 9.46 10.86
C ARG A 374 -0.54 8.71 11.78
N THR A 375 0.69 8.49 11.34
CA THR A 375 1.73 7.86 12.19
C THR A 375 2.96 8.75 12.26
N THR A 376 3.51 8.94 13.46
CA THR A 376 4.79 9.64 13.61
C THR A 376 5.95 8.64 13.58
N THR A 377 5.78 7.48 14.22
CA THR A 377 6.80 6.43 14.35
C THR A 377 6.77 5.40 13.22
N GLY A 378 5.87 5.54 12.23
CA GLY A 378 5.88 4.72 11.03
C GLY A 378 7.20 4.86 10.27
N VAL A 379 7.75 3.73 9.83
CA VAL A 379 8.98 3.70 9.03
C VAL A 379 8.66 4.30 7.66
N ARG A 380 9.34 5.39 7.32
CA ARG A 380 9.23 6.06 6.02
C ARG A 380 10.43 5.73 5.17
N VAL A 381 10.23 5.67 3.86
CA VAL A 381 11.28 5.41 2.88
C VAL A 381 11.46 6.61 1.98
N LEU A 382 12.69 7.14 1.91
CA LEU A 382 13.08 8.12 0.91
C LEU A 382 14.12 7.50 -0.03
N HIS A 383 13.84 7.55 -1.33
CA HIS A 383 14.77 7.11 -2.37
C HIS A 383 15.67 8.29 -2.77
N LEU A 384 16.89 8.28 -2.23
CA LEU A 384 17.84 9.38 -2.35
C LEU A 384 18.56 9.44 -3.71
N ALA A 385 18.48 8.41 -4.53
CA ALA A 385 19.07 8.37 -5.86
C ALA A 385 18.03 7.93 -6.90
N SER A 386 18.18 6.74 -7.48
CA SER A 386 17.16 6.12 -8.34
C SER A 386 16.01 5.53 -7.52
N ASN A 387 14.83 5.52 -8.13
CA ASN A 387 13.65 4.85 -7.58
C ASN A 387 13.79 3.33 -7.72
N PRO A 388 13.09 2.54 -6.89
CA PRO A 388 13.10 1.09 -7.01
C PRO A 388 12.49 0.63 -8.35
N PRO A 389 12.71 -0.64 -8.73
CA PRO A 389 12.12 -1.21 -9.92
C PRO A 389 10.59 -1.13 -9.92
N THR A 390 9.97 -1.05 -11.09
CA THR A 390 8.50 -0.96 -11.20
C THR A 390 7.75 -2.27 -11.02
N ASP A 391 8.46 -3.40 -11.17
CA ASP A 391 7.87 -4.74 -11.16
C ASP A 391 8.81 -5.69 -10.42
N ASP A 392 8.47 -6.02 -9.18
CA ASP A 392 9.30 -6.86 -8.30
C ASP A 392 9.38 -8.33 -8.77
N ASN A 393 8.48 -8.76 -9.67
CA ASN A 393 8.40 -10.16 -10.11
C ASN A 393 9.21 -10.47 -11.38
N LYS A 394 9.88 -9.49 -11.98
CA LYS A 394 10.71 -9.70 -13.17
C LYS A 394 12.19 -9.68 -12.83
N PRO A 395 13.01 -10.52 -13.49
CA PRO A 395 14.47 -10.39 -13.41
C PRO A 395 14.90 -8.98 -13.83
N ILE A 396 15.73 -8.35 -13.01
CA ILE A 396 16.25 -7.00 -13.28
C ILE A 396 17.51 -7.14 -14.14
N LEU A 397 17.47 -6.63 -15.36
CA LEU A 397 18.60 -6.62 -16.29
C LEU A 397 19.17 -5.21 -16.44
N TRP A 398 20.50 -5.08 -16.48
CA TRP A 398 21.19 -3.79 -16.67
C TRP A 398 20.93 -3.17 -18.05
N THR A 399 20.57 -3.99 -19.03
CA THR A 399 20.31 -3.60 -20.42
C THR A 399 18.89 -3.10 -20.64
N GLU A 400 17.98 -3.32 -19.69
CA GLU A 400 16.58 -2.93 -19.78
C GLU A 400 16.22 -1.84 -18.75
N ASN A 401 15.27 -0.98 -19.11
CA ASN A 401 14.77 0.02 -18.19
C ASN A 401 13.80 -0.63 -17.19
N HIS A 402 14.18 -0.63 -15.92
CA HIS A 402 13.43 -1.28 -14.84
C HIS A 402 12.84 -0.29 -13.83
N THR A 403 13.13 1.02 -13.92
CA THR A 403 12.69 2.02 -12.93
C THR A 403 11.99 3.24 -13.57
N ARG A 404 11.02 3.82 -12.86
CA ARG A 404 10.39 5.09 -13.27
C ARG A 404 11.27 6.26 -12.86
N GLY A 405 12.04 6.77 -13.82
CA GLY A 405 12.88 7.96 -13.64
C GLY A 405 14.24 7.63 -13.03
N GLU A 406 15.04 6.87 -13.78
CA GLU A 406 16.44 6.57 -13.48
C GLU A 406 17.23 7.87 -13.26
N ARG A 407 17.97 7.95 -12.14
CA ARG A 407 18.86 9.07 -11.84
C ARG A 407 20.31 8.60 -11.90
N LEU A 408 21.08 9.27 -12.74
CA LEU A 408 22.51 9.01 -12.88
C LEU A 408 23.29 9.88 -11.89
N ASN A 409 24.15 9.24 -11.12
CA ASN A 409 25.13 9.88 -10.25
C ASN A 409 26.48 9.94 -10.95
N ILE A 410 27.25 10.97 -10.63
CA ILE A 410 28.60 11.17 -11.16
C ILE A 410 29.58 10.40 -10.28
N VAL A 411 30.45 9.61 -10.90
CA VAL A 411 31.54 8.86 -10.26
C VAL A 411 32.85 9.10 -11.01
N GLN A 412 33.98 8.84 -10.35
CA GLN A 412 35.28 8.96 -10.98
C GLN A 412 35.55 7.76 -11.91
N PRO A 413 36.26 7.97 -13.03
CA PRO A 413 36.78 6.85 -13.81
C PRO A 413 37.83 6.11 -12.97
N GLU A 414 38.06 4.83 -13.25
CA GLU A 414 39.20 4.13 -12.67
C GLU A 414 40.51 4.78 -13.19
N PRO A 415 41.44 5.21 -12.32
CA PRO A 415 42.73 5.69 -12.77
C PRO A 415 43.42 4.58 -13.56
N ARG A 416 43.71 4.81 -14.84
CA ARG A 416 44.60 3.92 -15.59
C ARG A 416 45.98 4.04 -14.96
N GLU A 417 46.37 3.05 -14.15
CA GLU A 417 47.78 2.79 -13.89
C GLU A 417 48.39 2.33 -15.23
N LEU A 418 48.87 3.30 -16.01
CA LEU A 418 49.73 3.03 -17.15
C LEU A 418 51.04 2.49 -16.58
N GLU A 419 51.16 1.16 -16.56
CA GLU A 419 52.40 0.45 -16.22
C GLU A 419 53.47 0.54 -17.33
N ASP A 420 53.31 1.43 -18.31
CA ASP A 420 54.36 1.72 -19.29
C ASP A 420 55.32 2.77 -18.74
N ARG A 421 56.38 2.27 -18.10
CA ARG A 421 57.67 2.94 -18.06
C ARG A 421 58.16 3.12 -19.51
N ASP A 422 58.63 4.33 -19.80
CA ASP A 422 59.30 4.76 -21.03
C ASP A 422 58.41 5.32 -22.15
N VAL A 423 57.67 6.40 -21.86
CA VAL A 423 57.45 7.44 -22.90
C VAL A 423 57.59 8.84 -22.29
N ASP A 424 58.71 9.47 -22.63
CA ASP A 424 58.94 10.90 -22.49
C ASP A 424 57.88 11.66 -23.31
N SER A 425 56.94 12.35 -22.65
CA SER A 425 56.25 13.49 -23.27
C SER A 425 55.42 14.27 -22.26
N GLN A 426 55.93 15.46 -21.98
CA GLN A 426 55.17 16.64 -21.61
C GLN A 426 53.97 16.81 -22.54
N SER A 427 52.83 16.29 -22.12
CA SER A 427 51.51 16.69 -22.61
C SER A 427 50.52 16.43 -21.50
N ALA A 428 50.68 17.17 -20.40
CA ALA A 428 49.59 17.50 -19.50
C ALA A 428 48.60 18.41 -20.27
N SER A 429 48.01 17.87 -21.33
CA SER A 429 46.79 18.41 -21.89
C SER A 429 45.73 18.20 -20.82
N SER A 430 45.02 19.26 -20.51
CA SER A 430 43.88 19.32 -19.60
C SER A 430 42.77 18.39 -20.10
N THR A 431 42.94 17.09 -19.92
CA THR A 431 41.90 16.10 -20.14
C THR A 431 40.83 16.43 -19.11
N VAL A 432 39.69 16.94 -19.57
CA VAL A 432 38.45 16.99 -18.81
C VAL A 432 38.37 15.70 -18.03
N ALA A 433 38.39 15.76 -16.68
CA ALA A 433 38.30 14.58 -15.85
C ALA A 433 37.15 13.73 -16.40
N GLU A 434 37.46 12.55 -16.93
CA GLU A 434 36.50 11.73 -17.68
C GLU A 434 35.44 11.20 -16.69
N LEU A 435 34.45 12.03 -16.36
CA LEU A 435 33.41 11.68 -15.40
C LEU A 435 32.60 10.51 -15.93
N SER A 436 32.43 9.50 -15.07
CA SER A 436 31.58 8.34 -15.36
C SER A 436 30.20 8.53 -14.71
N LEU A 437 29.19 7.87 -15.27
CA LEU A 437 27.82 7.94 -14.77
C LEU A 437 27.38 6.55 -14.32
N VAL A 438 26.68 6.50 -13.19
CA VAL A 438 26.17 5.26 -12.60
C VAL A 438 24.78 5.51 -12.01
N ALA A 439 23.84 4.63 -12.31
CA ALA A 439 22.58 4.58 -11.59
C ALA A 439 22.77 3.78 -10.31
N ALA A 440 22.33 4.34 -9.19
CA ALA A 440 22.35 3.65 -7.90
C ALA A 440 21.00 3.81 -7.19
N GLU A 441 20.53 2.75 -6.57
CA GLU A 441 19.34 2.75 -5.73
C GLU A 441 19.74 2.91 -4.27
N VAL A 442 19.42 4.06 -3.67
CA VAL A 442 19.80 4.38 -2.29
C VAL A 442 18.53 4.64 -1.46
N PRO A 443 17.90 3.60 -0.90
CA PRO A 443 16.80 3.77 0.05
C PRO A 443 17.34 4.18 1.43
N MET A 444 16.71 5.20 2.00
CA MET A 444 16.88 5.61 3.38
C MET A 444 15.58 5.37 4.14
N HIS A 445 15.65 4.56 5.18
CA HIS A 445 14.57 4.36 6.14
C HIS A 445 14.75 5.27 7.34
N TYR A 446 13.71 6.00 7.69
CA TYR A 446 13.75 6.92 8.82
C TYR A 446 12.40 6.97 9.54
N VAL A 447 12.46 7.39 10.80
CA VAL A 447 11.28 7.68 11.63
C VAL A 447 11.41 9.10 12.18
N ILE A 448 10.28 9.70 12.55
CA ILE A 448 10.28 11.02 13.19
C ILE A 448 10.32 10.77 14.69
N ARG A 449 11.45 11.11 15.33
CA ARG A 449 11.64 10.93 16.77
C ARG A 449 11.22 12.16 17.55
N ASN A 450 11.59 13.34 17.05
CA ASN A 450 11.27 14.62 17.69
C ASN A 450 10.39 15.45 16.75
N VAL A 451 9.09 15.45 17.03
CA VAL A 451 8.08 16.15 16.25
C VAL A 451 8.32 17.66 16.23
N LYS A 452 8.72 18.26 17.35
CA LYS A 452 8.94 19.70 17.45
C LYS A 452 10.06 20.15 16.51
N LEU A 453 11.18 19.44 16.51
CA LEU A 453 12.31 19.75 15.61
C LEU A 453 11.93 19.52 14.14
N PHE A 454 11.16 18.47 13.86
CA PHE A 454 10.67 18.19 12.52
C PHE A 454 9.69 19.26 12.02
N ASP A 455 8.85 19.79 12.91
CA ASP A 455 7.89 20.85 12.61
C ASP A 455 8.59 22.19 12.32
N GLN A 456 9.61 22.53 13.12
CA GLN A 456 10.40 23.75 13.00
C GLN A 456 11.36 23.74 11.80
N PHE A 457 11.79 22.57 11.34
CA PHE A 457 12.78 22.40 10.28
C PHE A 457 12.33 22.98 8.93
N ALA A 458 11.07 22.78 8.55
CA ALA A 458 10.50 23.32 7.31
C ALA A 458 8.97 23.40 7.37
N ALA A 459 8.37 24.17 6.46
CA ALA A 459 6.92 24.31 6.36
C ALA A 459 6.22 22.97 6.05
N PRO A 460 4.96 22.78 6.50
CA PRO A 460 4.16 21.60 6.14
C PRO A 460 4.15 21.36 4.62
N GLY A 461 4.33 20.12 4.19
CA GLY A 461 4.41 19.72 2.77
C GLY A 461 5.79 19.91 2.09
N GLN A 462 6.70 20.70 2.66
CA GLN A 462 8.06 20.87 2.12
C GLN A 462 9.12 20.03 2.83
N ARG A 463 8.83 19.52 4.03
CA ARG A 463 9.78 18.78 4.88
C ARG A 463 10.40 17.58 4.18
N GLU A 464 9.59 16.69 3.61
CA GLU A 464 10.09 15.51 2.92
C GLU A 464 10.89 15.86 1.66
N GLN A 465 10.45 16.88 0.92
CA GLN A 465 11.20 17.37 -0.24
C GLN A 465 12.56 17.91 0.19
N MET A 466 12.64 18.66 1.28
CA MET A 466 13.90 19.18 1.79
C MET A 466 14.83 18.05 2.25
N LEU A 467 14.31 17.07 3.01
CA LEU A 467 15.07 15.87 3.39
C LEU A 467 15.61 15.13 2.16
N LEU A 468 14.77 14.96 1.13
CA LEU A 468 15.11 14.31 -0.12
C LEU A 468 16.21 15.06 -0.89
N GLN A 469 16.13 16.39 -1.00
CA GLN A 469 17.15 17.18 -1.71
C GLN A 469 18.50 17.18 -1.00
N VAL A 470 18.49 17.27 0.34
CA VAL A 470 19.71 17.21 1.14
C VAL A 470 20.34 15.82 1.03
N GLY A 471 19.53 14.76 1.15
CA GLY A 471 20.03 13.40 1.01
C GLY A 471 20.59 13.12 -0.39
N ARG A 472 19.93 13.62 -1.44
CA ARG A 472 20.44 13.59 -2.83
C ARG A 472 21.79 14.27 -2.97
N ARG A 473 21.96 15.45 -2.36
CA ARG A 473 23.23 16.18 -2.37
C ARG A 473 24.34 15.36 -1.73
N VAL A 474 24.08 14.78 -0.55
CA VAL A 474 25.06 13.93 0.16
C VAL A 474 25.46 12.72 -0.68
N VAL A 475 24.48 11.99 -1.24
CA VAL A 475 24.75 10.84 -2.11
C VAL A 475 25.56 11.24 -3.33
N THR A 476 25.21 12.36 -3.99
CA THR A 476 25.94 12.84 -5.18
C THR A 476 27.39 13.21 -4.85
N GLN A 477 27.63 13.89 -3.73
CA GLN A 477 28.96 14.26 -3.28
C GLN A 477 29.80 13.02 -2.95
N TYR A 478 29.23 12.09 -2.20
CA TYR A 478 29.91 10.86 -1.81
C TYR A 478 30.26 9.98 -3.02
N MET A 479 29.31 9.76 -3.94
CA MET A 479 29.57 8.98 -5.14
C MET A 479 30.61 9.63 -6.05
N GLY A 480 30.70 10.96 -6.07
CA GLY A 480 31.72 11.71 -6.82
C GLY A 480 33.15 11.54 -6.28
N GLU A 481 33.32 11.02 -5.07
CA GLU A 481 34.63 10.68 -4.49
C GLU A 481 35.09 9.27 -4.87
N LEU A 482 34.17 8.40 -5.32
CA LEU A 482 34.43 6.99 -5.60
C LEU A 482 34.66 6.74 -7.09
N SER A 483 35.54 5.78 -7.41
CA SER A 483 35.66 5.28 -8.77
C SER A 483 34.52 4.33 -9.12
N ILE A 484 34.17 4.23 -10.41
CA ILE A 484 33.11 3.35 -10.91
C ILE A 484 33.26 1.88 -10.43
N ASP A 485 34.48 1.35 -10.46
CA ASP A 485 34.77 -0.02 -10.02
C ASP A 485 34.58 -0.21 -8.51
N ARG A 486 34.89 0.80 -7.70
CA ARG A 486 34.62 0.76 -6.25
C ARG A 486 33.13 0.70 -5.96
N VAL A 487 32.34 1.54 -6.64
CA VAL A 487 30.87 1.56 -6.48
C VAL A 487 30.25 0.24 -6.96
N LEU A 488 30.74 -0.31 -8.08
CA LEU A 488 30.19 -1.55 -8.66
C LEU A 488 30.63 -2.82 -7.94
N ALA A 489 31.86 -2.89 -7.41
CA ALA A 489 32.44 -4.11 -6.86
C ALA A 489 32.73 -4.04 -5.35
N THR A 490 33.86 -3.42 -4.96
CA THR A 490 34.51 -3.68 -3.67
C THR A 490 33.97 -2.87 -2.50
N HIS A 491 33.33 -1.72 -2.72
CA HIS A 491 32.93 -0.82 -1.63
C HIS A 491 31.47 -0.98 -1.19
N ARG A 492 30.71 -1.94 -1.75
CA ARG A 492 29.26 -2.10 -1.47
C ARG A 492 28.92 -2.36 0.00
N THR A 493 29.84 -2.92 0.78
CA THR A 493 29.64 -3.19 2.21
C THR A 493 29.92 -1.98 3.11
N GLU A 494 30.79 -1.07 2.68
CA GLU A 494 31.20 0.11 3.47
C GLU A 494 30.34 1.35 3.14
N MET A 495 29.91 1.47 1.88
CA MET A 495 29.08 2.60 1.41
C MET A 495 27.84 2.87 2.28
N PRO A 496 27.05 1.87 2.71
CA PRO A 496 25.88 2.10 3.58
C PRO A 496 26.22 2.82 4.89
N ALA A 497 27.29 2.40 5.56
CA ALA A 497 27.70 2.96 6.85
C ALA A 497 28.23 4.40 6.71
N GLU A 498 29.07 4.65 5.70
CA GLU A 498 29.58 5.99 5.42
C GLU A 498 28.49 6.96 4.96
N LEU A 499 27.56 6.49 4.10
CA LEU A 499 26.40 7.28 3.68
C LEU A 499 25.50 7.61 4.86
N GLN A 500 25.21 6.64 5.73
CA GLN A 500 24.42 6.86 6.93
C GLN A 500 25.06 7.95 7.81
N GLN A 501 26.35 7.84 8.11
CA GLN A 501 27.07 8.85 8.91
C GLN A 501 26.99 10.24 8.26
N ARG A 502 27.29 10.37 6.95
CA ARG A 502 27.25 11.66 6.25
C ARG A 502 25.84 12.25 6.18
N LEU A 503 24.81 11.40 6.05
CA LEU A 503 23.42 11.83 6.10
C LEU A 503 23.02 12.32 7.49
N GLU A 504 23.39 11.59 8.54
CA GLU A 504 23.17 12.00 9.93
C GLU A 504 23.84 13.35 10.23
N GLU A 505 25.09 13.54 9.81
CA GLU A 505 25.81 14.82 9.94
C GLU A 505 25.13 15.95 9.16
N ALA A 506 24.69 15.69 7.92
CA ALA A 506 24.00 16.67 7.10
C ALA A 506 22.63 17.06 7.69
N TYR A 507 21.88 16.11 8.23
CA TYR A 507 20.59 16.37 8.87
C TYR A 507 20.73 16.97 10.26
N ALA A 508 21.85 16.75 10.96
CA ALA A 508 22.15 17.36 12.25
C ALA A 508 22.37 18.88 12.16
N GLN A 509 22.83 19.39 11.00
CA GLN A 509 23.07 20.82 10.79
C GLN A 509 21.78 21.68 10.80
N PHE A 510 20.60 21.06 10.67
CA PHE A 510 19.33 21.79 10.71
C PHE A 510 19.01 22.33 12.10
N ASN A 511 18.09 23.31 12.16
CA ASN A 511 17.66 23.97 13.41
C ASN A 511 18.84 24.52 14.24
N GLY A 512 19.87 25.08 13.58
CA GLY A 512 21.05 25.61 14.26
C GLY A 512 21.91 24.55 14.94
N GLY A 513 21.93 23.32 14.42
CA GLY A 513 22.68 22.19 14.98
C GLY A 513 21.87 21.26 15.90
N GLN A 514 20.56 21.47 16.02
CA GLN A 514 19.67 20.61 16.80
C GLN A 514 19.12 19.43 15.98
N GLY A 515 19.32 19.45 14.66
CA GLY A 515 18.90 18.42 13.74
C GLY A 515 17.45 18.55 13.26
N ALA A 516 17.10 17.77 12.23
CA ALA A 516 15.77 17.77 11.60
C ALA A 516 14.70 16.98 12.37
N GLY A 517 15.01 16.44 13.56
CA GLY A 517 14.05 15.65 14.37
C GLY A 517 13.77 14.25 13.85
N ILE A 518 14.51 13.78 12.84
CA ILE A 518 14.43 12.42 12.31
C ILE A 518 15.52 11.53 12.88
N GLU A 519 15.24 10.23 12.92
CA GLU A 519 16.20 9.18 13.23
C GLU A 519 16.31 8.28 11.99
N ILE A 520 17.53 8.14 11.46
CA ILE A 520 17.81 7.25 10.34
C ILE A 520 17.97 5.84 10.90
N LEU A 521 17.12 4.92 10.43
CA LEU A 521 17.14 3.52 10.86
C LEU A 521 18.05 2.67 9.96
N PHE A 522 18.09 3.01 8.68
CA PHE A 522 18.85 2.25 7.68
C PHE A 522 19.11 3.09 6.43
N VAL A 523 20.28 2.92 5.84
CA VAL A 523 20.61 3.39 4.48
C VAL A 523 21.16 2.20 3.73
N GLY A 524 20.67 1.96 2.51
CA GLY A 524 21.10 0.85 1.66
C GLY A 524 21.60 1.29 0.31
N VAL A 525 22.26 0.38 -0.42
CA VAL A 525 22.62 0.55 -1.83
C VAL A 525 22.18 -0.73 -2.57
N ASN A 526 20.96 -0.74 -3.10
CA ASN A 526 20.25 -1.97 -3.48
C ASN A 526 20.34 -2.36 -4.97
N GLY A 527 20.99 -1.53 -5.78
CA GLY A 527 21.22 -1.79 -7.19
C GLY A 527 22.20 -0.74 -7.69
N VAL A 528 23.23 -1.16 -8.41
CA VAL A 528 24.21 -0.25 -9.03
C VAL A 528 24.53 -0.81 -10.39
N HIS A 529 24.32 -0.01 -11.42
CA HIS A 529 24.62 -0.37 -12.79
C HIS A 529 25.00 0.87 -13.60
N PRO A 530 25.82 0.69 -14.66
CA PRO A 530 26.06 1.75 -15.62
C PRO A 530 24.77 2.04 -16.42
N PRO A 531 24.66 3.20 -17.10
CA PRO A 531 23.49 3.53 -17.89
C PRO A 531 23.13 2.41 -18.87
N THR A 532 21.84 2.13 -19.04
CA THR A 532 21.32 1.04 -19.88
C THR A 532 21.93 0.99 -21.29
N LYS A 533 22.21 2.14 -21.90
CA LYS A 533 22.84 2.26 -23.23
C LYS A 533 24.28 1.74 -23.28
N VAL A 534 25.02 1.79 -22.17
CA VAL A 534 26.44 1.37 -22.10
C VAL A 534 26.61 0.02 -21.39
N ALA A 535 25.58 -0.48 -20.70
CA ALA A 535 25.60 -1.78 -20.04
C ALA A 535 26.12 -2.93 -20.93
N PRO A 536 25.70 -3.08 -22.21
CA PRO A 536 26.27 -4.11 -23.08
C PRO A 536 27.78 -3.99 -23.31
N SER A 537 28.34 -2.78 -23.24
CA SER A 537 29.78 -2.57 -23.36
C SER A 537 30.53 -3.00 -22.09
N PHE A 538 29.96 -2.76 -20.91
CA PHE A 538 30.51 -3.28 -19.65
C PHE A 538 30.48 -4.80 -19.61
N GLU A 539 29.36 -5.41 -19.99
CA GLU A 539 29.21 -6.87 -20.07
C GLU A 539 30.24 -7.49 -21.02
N ARG A 540 30.55 -6.83 -22.15
CA ARG A 540 31.62 -7.29 -23.07
C ARG A 540 32.99 -7.34 -22.40
N VAL A 541 33.34 -6.37 -21.55
CA VAL A 541 34.64 -6.37 -20.84
C VAL A 541 34.70 -7.52 -19.84
N ILE A 542 33.62 -7.75 -19.08
CA ILE A 542 33.53 -8.87 -18.14
C ILE A 542 33.60 -10.21 -18.87
N THR A 543 32.85 -10.36 -19.97
CA THR A 543 32.87 -11.55 -20.82
C THR A 543 34.28 -11.78 -21.39
N ALA A 544 34.96 -10.74 -21.85
CA ALA A 544 36.33 -10.86 -22.34
C ALA A 544 37.31 -11.28 -21.24
N ARG A 545 37.19 -10.76 -20.02
CA ARG A 545 38.01 -11.19 -18.87
C ARG A 545 37.75 -12.66 -18.51
N GLN A 546 36.48 -13.07 -18.44
CA GLN A 546 36.10 -14.46 -18.17
C GLN A 546 36.61 -15.41 -19.26
N ASN A 547 36.49 -15.04 -20.54
CA ASN A 547 37.02 -15.81 -21.66
C ASN A 547 38.55 -15.92 -21.58
N ARG A 548 39.25 -14.84 -21.21
CA ARG A 548 40.71 -14.88 -20.99
C ARG A 548 41.07 -15.90 -19.90
N GLU A 549 40.40 -15.84 -18.74
CA GLU A 549 40.68 -16.81 -17.66
C GLU A 549 40.33 -18.24 -18.07
N SER A 550 39.19 -18.45 -18.75
CA SER A 550 38.81 -19.76 -19.27
C SER A 550 39.88 -20.33 -20.21
N LEU A 551 40.39 -19.52 -21.14
CA LEU A 551 41.45 -19.95 -22.07
C LEU A 551 42.75 -20.30 -21.35
N LEU A 552 43.11 -19.55 -20.29
CA LEU A 552 44.28 -19.87 -19.47
C LEU A 552 44.10 -21.17 -18.70
N GLU A 553 42.93 -21.40 -18.10
CA GLU A 553 42.62 -22.65 -17.41
C GLU A 553 42.55 -23.85 -18.36
N ASP A 554 42.01 -23.68 -19.58
CA ASP A 554 42.01 -24.72 -20.61
C ASP A 554 43.43 -25.05 -21.09
N ALA A 555 44.30 -24.04 -21.23
CA ALA A 555 45.70 -24.24 -21.54
C ALA A 555 46.43 -24.99 -20.41
N ARG A 556 46.22 -24.59 -19.15
CA ARG A 556 46.77 -25.28 -17.97
C ARG A 556 46.29 -26.72 -17.89
N LYS A 557 44.99 -26.96 -18.10
CA LYS A 557 44.41 -28.30 -18.15
C LYS A 557 45.07 -29.16 -19.22
N SER A 558 45.25 -28.62 -20.42
CA SER A 558 45.90 -29.32 -21.53
C SER A 558 47.36 -29.66 -21.21
N GLN A 559 48.10 -28.71 -20.62
CA GLN A 559 49.48 -28.93 -20.15
C GLN A 559 49.52 -30.05 -19.11
N ILE A 560 48.70 -29.97 -18.06
CA ILE A 560 48.65 -30.98 -16.99
C ILE A 560 48.30 -32.35 -17.55
N ALA A 561 47.31 -32.43 -18.44
CA ALA A 561 46.89 -33.69 -19.06
C ALA A 561 48.03 -34.33 -19.86
N GLN A 562 48.69 -33.57 -20.74
CA GLN A 562 49.80 -34.08 -21.55
C GLN A 562 50.98 -34.53 -20.69
N LEU A 563 51.38 -33.73 -19.69
CA LEU A 563 52.51 -34.08 -18.82
C LEU A 563 52.20 -35.31 -17.95
N THR A 564 50.97 -35.44 -17.46
CA THR A 564 50.52 -36.59 -16.67
C THR A 564 50.37 -37.85 -17.53
N GLU A 565 49.85 -37.73 -18.75
CA GLU A 565 49.73 -38.83 -19.70
C GLU A 565 51.11 -39.43 -20.04
N VAL A 566 52.10 -38.57 -20.28
CA VAL A 566 53.46 -39.01 -20.65
C VAL A 566 54.23 -39.61 -19.47
N ALA A 567 54.29 -38.91 -18.32
CA ALA A 567 55.19 -39.29 -17.21
C ALA A 567 54.49 -39.74 -15.92
N GLY A 568 53.16 -39.71 -15.88
CA GLY A 568 52.35 -40.04 -14.70
C GLY A 568 52.16 -38.91 -13.70
N SER A 569 53.03 -37.88 -13.70
CA SER A 569 52.84 -36.65 -12.91
C SER A 569 53.48 -35.43 -13.57
N VAL A 570 52.96 -34.25 -13.27
CA VAL A 570 53.44 -32.97 -13.83
C VAL A 570 54.85 -32.66 -13.34
N GLU A 571 55.10 -32.81 -12.04
CA GLU A 571 56.38 -32.48 -11.42
C GLU A 571 57.51 -33.34 -11.99
N LEU A 572 57.26 -34.64 -12.20
CA LEU A 572 58.26 -35.55 -12.77
C LEU A 572 58.46 -35.29 -14.26
N ALA A 573 57.40 -34.97 -15.01
CA ALA A 573 57.51 -34.62 -16.43
C ALA A 573 58.35 -33.35 -16.65
N GLU A 574 58.16 -32.32 -15.81
CA GLU A 574 58.95 -31.09 -15.87
C GLU A 574 60.41 -31.35 -15.46
N GLU A 575 60.66 -32.16 -14.42
CA GLU A 575 62.02 -32.56 -14.04
C GLU A 575 62.72 -33.32 -15.18
N ILE A 576 62.04 -34.27 -15.82
CA ILE A 576 62.57 -35.02 -16.97
C ILE A 576 62.86 -34.07 -18.13
N ARG A 577 61.94 -33.15 -18.47
CA ARG A 577 62.12 -32.15 -19.53
C ARG A 577 63.36 -31.30 -19.29
N ASP A 578 63.51 -30.78 -18.10
CA ASP A 578 64.63 -29.87 -17.76
C ASP A 578 65.97 -30.62 -17.83
N ARG A 579 66.01 -31.88 -17.34
CA ARG A 579 67.20 -32.73 -17.45
C ARG A 579 67.51 -33.16 -18.87
N LEU A 580 66.50 -33.38 -19.71
CA LEU A 580 66.70 -33.64 -21.14
C LEU A 580 67.28 -32.42 -21.85
N GLN A 581 66.81 -31.21 -21.51
CA GLN A 581 67.35 -29.98 -22.09
C GLN A 581 68.81 -29.73 -21.65
N GLU A 582 69.12 -30.01 -20.38
CA GLU A 582 70.50 -29.99 -19.87
C GLU A 582 71.40 -31.00 -20.60
N LEU A 583 70.92 -32.24 -20.74
CA LEU A 583 71.61 -33.30 -21.47
C LEU A 583 71.90 -32.89 -22.92
N ASP A 584 70.92 -32.32 -23.61
CA ASP A 584 71.06 -31.82 -24.99
C ASP A 584 72.10 -30.69 -25.11
N ASN A 585 72.16 -29.81 -24.11
CA ASN A 585 73.16 -28.74 -24.07
C ASN A 585 74.57 -29.29 -23.83
N ILE A 586 74.74 -30.25 -22.91
CA ILE A 586 76.02 -30.95 -22.67
C ILE A 586 76.46 -31.68 -23.94
N ARG A 587 75.52 -32.36 -24.60
CA ARG A 587 75.74 -33.04 -25.87
C ARG A 587 76.31 -32.10 -26.93
N ARG A 588 75.70 -30.93 -27.12
CA ARG A 588 76.12 -29.92 -28.10
C ARG A 588 77.48 -29.29 -27.78
N THR A 589 77.81 -29.13 -26.50
CA THR A 589 79.01 -28.40 -26.07
C THR A 589 80.23 -29.29 -25.85
N GLN A 590 80.03 -30.51 -25.35
CA GLN A 590 81.11 -31.41 -24.91
C GLN A 590 81.15 -32.75 -25.66
N GLY A 591 80.09 -33.09 -26.41
CA GLY A 591 79.99 -34.29 -27.22
C GLY A 591 79.57 -35.55 -26.44
N ASP A 592 79.02 -36.50 -27.19
CA ASP A 592 78.34 -37.73 -26.70
C ASP A 592 79.27 -38.72 -25.94
N GLN A 593 80.58 -38.49 -25.95
CA GLN A 593 81.58 -39.35 -25.27
C GLN A 593 82.18 -38.68 -24.02
N SER A 594 81.74 -37.46 -23.68
CA SER A 594 82.21 -36.77 -22.49
C SER A 594 81.69 -37.46 -21.22
N SER A 595 82.48 -37.44 -20.15
CA SER A 595 82.06 -38.00 -18.85
C SER A 595 80.81 -37.32 -18.30
N ALA A 596 80.68 -36.00 -18.54
CA ALA A 596 79.52 -35.22 -18.14
C ALA A 596 78.24 -35.64 -18.88
N TYR A 597 78.34 -36.01 -20.18
CA TYR A 597 77.20 -36.51 -20.93
C TYR A 597 76.72 -37.85 -20.38
N ILE A 598 77.62 -38.79 -20.14
CA ILE A 598 77.29 -40.13 -19.62
C ILE A 598 76.63 -40.04 -18.24
N GLU A 599 77.12 -39.15 -17.37
CA GLU A 599 76.54 -38.95 -16.04
C GLU A 599 75.12 -38.34 -16.13
N ALA A 600 74.93 -37.32 -16.97
CA ALA A 600 73.63 -36.71 -17.20
C ALA A 600 72.64 -37.69 -17.86
N GLU A 601 73.10 -38.52 -18.81
CA GLU A 601 72.30 -39.55 -19.46
C GLU A 601 71.80 -40.59 -18.45
N LEU A 602 72.70 -41.08 -17.58
CA LEU A 602 72.33 -42.02 -16.52
C LEU A 602 71.33 -41.40 -15.53
N HIS A 603 71.44 -40.10 -15.26
CA HIS A 603 70.47 -39.40 -14.41
C HIS A 603 69.09 -39.35 -15.06
N VAL A 604 69.01 -38.97 -16.34
CA VAL A 604 67.77 -38.98 -17.12
C VAL A 604 67.17 -40.39 -17.16
N GLN A 605 67.99 -41.41 -17.38
CA GLN A 605 67.52 -42.80 -17.41
C GLN A 605 66.85 -43.21 -16.09
N ARG A 606 67.43 -42.89 -14.93
CA ARG A 606 66.82 -43.19 -13.62
C ARG A 606 65.50 -42.46 -13.41
N LEU A 607 65.36 -41.24 -13.95
CA LEU A 607 64.10 -40.50 -13.88
C LEU A 607 63.03 -41.16 -14.78
N LEU A 608 63.41 -41.57 -15.99
CA LEU A 608 62.51 -42.29 -16.91
C LEU A 608 62.07 -43.64 -16.34
N GLU A 609 62.94 -44.37 -15.65
CA GLU A 609 62.59 -45.63 -14.97
C GLU A 609 61.57 -45.44 -13.83
N ARG A 610 61.50 -44.24 -13.26
CA ARG A 610 60.50 -43.87 -12.24
C ARG A 610 59.23 -43.27 -12.86
N ALA A 611 59.23 -42.96 -14.15
CA ALA A 611 58.10 -42.38 -14.84
C ALA A 611 56.94 -43.39 -14.89
N GLY A 612 55.73 -42.89 -14.65
CA GLY A 612 54.48 -43.60 -14.94
C GLY A 612 53.99 -43.24 -16.35
N GLY A 613 52.67 -43.33 -16.55
CA GLY A 613 52.04 -42.96 -17.82
C GLY A 613 52.52 -43.82 -19.00
N GLU A 614 52.49 -43.23 -20.20
CA GLU A 614 52.93 -43.88 -21.44
C GLU A 614 54.43 -44.23 -21.42
N ALA A 615 55.28 -43.36 -20.88
CA ALA A 615 56.72 -43.60 -20.83
C ALA A 615 57.05 -44.81 -19.93
N GLY A 616 56.42 -44.87 -18.76
CA GLY A 616 56.54 -46.00 -17.84
C GLY A 616 56.00 -47.30 -18.45
N GLU A 617 54.82 -47.25 -19.09
CA GLU A 617 54.25 -48.41 -19.77
C GLU A 617 55.18 -48.95 -20.86
N LEU A 618 55.72 -48.08 -21.71
CA LEU A 618 56.61 -48.46 -22.80
C LEU A 618 57.92 -49.08 -22.26
N ILE A 619 58.51 -48.51 -21.21
CA ILE A 619 59.71 -49.05 -20.55
C ILE A 619 59.41 -50.41 -19.92
N LEU A 620 58.27 -50.57 -19.25
CA LEU A 620 57.86 -51.83 -18.64
C LEU A 620 57.65 -52.93 -19.68
N VAL A 621 56.94 -52.63 -20.77
CA VAL A 621 56.73 -53.56 -21.89
C VAL A 621 58.08 -53.95 -22.51
N ALA A 622 58.94 -52.98 -22.83
CA ALA A 622 60.27 -53.25 -23.39
C ALA A 622 61.14 -54.10 -22.44
N SER A 623 61.07 -53.84 -21.13
CA SER A 623 61.79 -54.59 -20.10
C SER A 623 61.27 -56.02 -19.96
N ALA A 624 59.96 -56.23 -19.98
CA ALA A 624 59.34 -57.54 -19.96
C ALA A 624 59.72 -58.37 -21.20
N ASP A 625 59.71 -57.73 -22.37
CA ASP A 625 60.13 -58.32 -23.64
C ASP A 625 61.60 -58.74 -23.63
N ARG A 626 62.48 -57.85 -23.17
CA ARG A 626 63.90 -58.14 -22.99
C ARG A 626 64.09 -59.31 -22.03
N TRP A 627 63.40 -59.30 -20.88
CA TRP A 627 63.48 -60.36 -19.88
C TRP A 627 63.03 -61.71 -20.46
N LYS A 628 61.90 -61.74 -21.16
CA LYS A 628 61.38 -62.94 -21.81
C LYS A 628 62.38 -63.52 -22.81
N ARG A 629 62.95 -62.69 -23.68
CA ARG A 629 63.97 -63.13 -24.65
C ARG A 629 65.23 -63.62 -23.94
N HIS A 630 65.77 -62.83 -23.01
CA HIS A 630 66.99 -63.16 -22.29
C HIS A 630 66.85 -64.44 -21.46
N MET A 631 65.75 -64.61 -20.72
CA MET A 631 65.51 -65.79 -19.90
C MET A 631 65.18 -67.02 -20.75
N SER A 632 64.52 -66.86 -21.89
CA SER A 632 64.33 -67.94 -22.87
C SER A 632 65.68 -68.46 -23.39
N GLU A 633 66.54 -67.56 -23.87
CA GLU A 633 67.87 -67.96 -24.38
C GLU A 633 68.79 -68.49 -23.27
N ARG A 634 68.76 -67.88 -22.08
CA ARG A 634 69.49 -68.40 -20.92
C ARG A 634 69.00 -69.79 -20.53
N GLY A 635 67.68 -70.02 -20.52
CA GLY A 635 67.09 -71.33 -20.24
C GLY A 635 67.55 -72.38 -21.25
N ARG A 636 67.59 -72.04 -22.54
CA ARG A 636 68.15 -72.90 -23.60
C ARG A 636 69.64 -73.21 -23.36
N ALA A 637 70.44 -72.20 -23.02
CA ALA A 637 71.86 -72.39 -22.74
C ALA A 637 72.10 -73.28 -21.51
N SER A 638 71.36 -73.06 -20.42
CA SER A 638 71.46 -73.89 -19.21
C SER A 638 70.97 -75.32 -19.44
N LEU A 639 69.90 -75.52 -20.23
CA LEU A 639 69.43 -76.84 -20.62
C LEU A 639 70.52 -77.57 -21.43
N LEU A 640 71.12 -76.91 -22.42
CA LEU A 640 72.21 -77.48 -23.23
C LEU A 640 73.41 -77.85 -22.36
N GLN A 641 73.78 -76.99 -21.40
CA GLN A 641 74.86 -77.29 -20.46
C GLN A 641 74.54 -78.53 -19.62
N GLY A 642 73.34 -78.63 -19.04
CA GLY A 642 72.93 -79.81 -18.29
C GLY A 642 72.88 -81.09 -19.14
N GLN A 643 72.44 -80.96 -20.39
CA GLN A 643 72.47 -82.04 -21.39
C GLN A 643 73.90 -82.48 -21.71
N GLN A 644 74.83 -81.55 -21.87
CA GLN A 644 76.24 -81.82 -22.12
C GLN A 644 76.89 -82.56 -20.93
N GLU A 645 76.65 -82.11 -19.70
CA GLU A 645 77.16 -82.78 -18.49
C GLU A 645 76.60 -84.21 -18.34
N ALA A 646 75.30 -84.40 -18.59
CA ALA A 646 74.67 -85.73 -18.56
C ALA A 646 75.24 -86.66 -19.64
N TYR A 647 75.52 -86.12 -20.83
CA TYR A 647 76.17 -86.86 -21.91
C TYR A 647 77.61 -87.25 -21.58
N LEU A 648 78.40 -86.33 -20.99
CA LEU A 648 79.78 -86.61 -20.58
C LEU A 648 79.86 -87.67 -19.46
N ALA A 649 78.90 -87.65 -18.52
CA ALA A 649 78.86 -88.62 -17.42
C ALA A 649 78.55 -90.05 -17.89
N ALA A 650 77.66 -90.24 -18.87
CA ALA A 650 77.28 -91.56 -19.38
C ALA A 650 76.82 -91.50 -20.86
N PRO A 651 77.75 -91.50 -21.84
CA PRO A 651 77.43 -91.26 -23.25
C PRO A 651 76.44 -92.26 -23.87
N GLU A 652 76.63 -93.56 -23.62
CA GLU A 652 75.77 -94.61 -24.20
C GLU A 652 74.36 -94.57 -23.63
N LEU A 653 74.23 -94.42 -22.30
CA LEU A 653 72.95 -94.32 -21.62
C LEU A 653 72.18 -93.07 -22.05
N TYR A 654 72.88 -91.93 -22.13
CA TYR A 654 72.27 -90.67 -22.54
C TYR A 654 71.78 -90.70 -24.00
N ARG A 655 72.59 -91.20 -24.94
CA ARG A 655 72.17 -91.34 -26.35
C ARG A 655 71.00 -92.30 -26.52
N SER A 656 71.03 -93.42 -25.80
CA SER A 656 69.93 -94.40 -25.81
C SER A 656 68.65 -93.79 -25.24
N LYS A 657 68.75 -93.07 -24.11
CA LYS A 657 67.62 -92.32 -23.53
C LYS A 657 67.08 -91.28 -24.51
N MET A 658 67.93 -90.43 -25.10
CA MET A 658 67.50 -89.43 -26.09
C MET A 658 66.84 -90.06 -27.31
N TYR A 659 67.37 -91.19 -27.79
CA TYR A 659 66.74 -91.95 -28.88
C TYR A 659 65.35 -92.46 -28.47
N PHE A 660 65.21 -93.06 -27.30
CA PHE A 660 63.92 -93.56 -26.82
C PHE A 660 62.94 -92.44 -26.48
N ASP A 661 63.39 -91.32 -25.91
CA ASP A 661 62.55 -90.14 -25.63
C ASP A 661 62.07 -89.50 -26.94
N ALA A 662 62.95 -89.39 -27.94
CA ALA A 662 62.58 -88.91 -29.28
C ALA A 662 61.63 -89.88 -29.99
N LEU A 663 61.89 -91.19 -29.91
CA LEU A 663 61.01 -92.24 -30.42
C LEU A 663 59.64 -92.17 -29.73
N LEU A 664 59.61 -92.03 -28.40
CA LEU A 664 58.39 -91.93 -27.61
C LEU A 664 57.59 -90.68 -27.97
N THR A 665 58.27 -89.54 -28.15
CA THR A 665 57.63 -88.29 -28.61
C THR A 665 57.09 -88.44 -30.03
N ALA A 666 57.86 -89.02 -30.94
CA ALA A 666 57.43 -89.25 -32.33
C ALA A 666 56.29 -90.28 -32.44
N MET A 667 56.25 -91.24 -31.51
CA MET A 667 55.26 -92.31 -31.46
C MET A 667 54.08 -92.01 -30.53
N GLN A 668 54.05 -90.85 -29.86
CA GLN A 668 53.09 -90.51 -28.81
C GLN A 668 51.62 -90.67 -29.27
N ASP A 669 51.36 -90.40 -30.54
CA ASP A 669 50.03 -90.52 -31.16
C ASP A 669 49.86 -91.75 -32.07
N SER A 670 50.80 -92.73 -32.01
CA SER A 670 50.83 -93.90 -32.90
C SER A 670 50.53 -95.23 -32.18
N ARG A 671 49.83 -96.16 -32.86
CA ARG A 671 49.38 -97.45 -32.28
C ARG A 671 50.43 -98.54 -32.55
N VAL A 672 51.05 -99.07 -31.50
CA VAL A 672 52.14 -100.08 -31.59
C VAL A 672 51.60 -101.48 -31.30
N TYR A 673 51.91 -102.45 -32.18
CA TYR A 673 51.56 -103.87 -32.00
C TYR A 673 52.84 -104.68 -31.74
N LEU A 674 52.89 -105.43 -30.65
CA LEU A 674 53.99 -106.33 -30.31
C LEU A 674 53.61 -107.78 -30.62
N THR A 675 54.35 -108.43 -31.51
CA THR A 675 54.09 -109.82 -31.94
C THR A 675 55.34 -110.70 -31.80
N PRO A 676 55.23 -111.97 -31.34
CA PRO A 676 56.34 -112.92 -31.33
C PRO A 676 56.83 -113.26 -32.75
N ALA A 677 58.13 -113.55 -32.90
CA ALA A 677 58.80 -113.68 -34.20
C ALA A 677 58.44 -114.94 -35.02
N GLU A 678 57.77 -115.94 -34.45
CA GLU A 678 57.58 -117.27 -35.07
C GLU A 678 56.13 -117.55 -35.50
N ILE A 679 55.42 -116.57 -36.07
CA ILE A 679 54.10 -116.80 -36.66
C ILE A 679 54.17 -116.54 -38.17
N GLU A 680 54.43 -117.59 -38.95
CA GLU A 680 54.55 -117.54 -40.42
C GLU A 680 53.28 -117.05 -41.15
N ASN A 681 52.13 -116.94 -40.46
CA ASN A 681 50.86 -116.47 -41.04
C ASN A 681 50.03 -115.63 -40.05
N LEU A 682 50.56 -114.49 -39.61
CA LEU A 682 49.81 -113.55 -38.78
C LEU A 682 48.69 -112.86 -39.59
N LYS A 683 47.44 -113.30 -39.41
CA LYS A 683 46.25 -112.60 -39.90
C LYS A 683 45.71 -111.68 -38.82
N VAL A 684 45.99 -110.38 -38.91
CA VAL A 684 45.39 -109.36 -38.04
C VAL A 684 44.01 -109.00 -38.59
N ARG A 685 42.96 -109.41 -37.88
CA ARG A 685 41.58 -109.04 -38.21
C ARG A 685 41.26 -107.73 -37.49
N LEU A 686 41.27 -106.62 -38.24
CA LEU A 686 40.98 -105.30 -37.71
C LEU A 686 39.46 -105.06 -37.72
N GLU A 687 38.86 -105.10 -36.54
CA GLU A 687 37.47 -104.68 -36.35
C GLU A 687 37.47 -103.19 -35.96
N LEU A 688 37.16 -102.31 -36.92
CA LEU A 688 37.24 -100.85 -36.78
C LEU A 688 36.24 -100.24 -35.76
N GLN A 689 35.48 -101.07 -35.05
CA GLN A 689 34.52 -100.64 -34.04
C GLN A 689 35.15 -100.45 -32.65
N ASP A 690 36.33 -101.04 -32.41
CA ASP A 690 36.99 -100.92 -31.11
C ASP A 690 38.12 -99.87 -31.11
N LYS A 691 37.73 -98.62 -30.82
CA LYS A 691 38.67 -97.49 -30.66
C LYS A 691 39.47 -97.56 -29.34
N GLN A 692 39.20 -98.51 -28.43
CA GLN A 692 39.88 -98.62 -27.14
C GLN A 692 40.37 -100.02 -26.73
N ALA A 693 40.26 -101.04 -27.58
CA ALA A 693 41.04 -102.28 -27.41
C ALA A 693 42.50 -102.05 -27.87
N GLY A 694 43.33 -101.57 -26.97
CA GLY A 694 44.77 -101.41 -27.16
C GLY A 694 45.36 -100.74 -25.94
N THR A 695 46.08 -101.50 -25.11
CA THR A 695 46.79 -100.97 -23.95
C THR A 695 47.87 -100.00 -24.40
N THR A 696 47.76 -98.71 -24.05
CA THR A 696 48.83 -97.73 -24.20
C THR A 696 49.97 -98.09 -23.25
N VAL A 697 51.03 -98.68 -23.78
CA VAL A 697 52.20 -99.16 -23.01
C VAL A 697 52.99 -98.00 -22.38
N PHE A 698 52.72 -96.75 -22.77
CA PHE A 698 53.52 -95.58 -22.40
C PHE A 698 52.77 -94.53 -21.55
N ALA A 699 51.60 -94.87 -20.98
CA ALA A 699 50.89 -93.99 -20.06
C ALA A 699 51.43 -94.16 -18.62
N PRO A 700 51.97 -93.11 -17.98
CA PRO A 700 52.63 -93.21 -16.67
C PRO A 700 51.69 -93.61 -15.51
N GLU A 701 50.38 -93.45 -15.66
CA GLU A 701 49.39 -93.65 -14.58
C GLU A 701 48.96 -95.11 -14.33
N ARG A 702 49.49 -96.13 -15.05
CA ARG A 702 49.06 -97.53 -14.88
C ARG A 702 50.16 -98.54 -14.51
N GLY A 703 51.39 -98.09 -14.27
CA GLY A 703 52.51 -98.94 -13.84
C GLY A 703 52.41 -99.50 -12.41
N GLU A 704 51.51 -98.97 -11.58
CA GLU A 704 51.31 -99.44 -10.19
C GLU A 704 50.43 -100.71 -10.07
N ALA A 705 49.80 -101.19 -11.15
CA ALA A 705 48.88 -102.34 -11.10
C ALA A 705 49.50 -103.68 -11.55
N LEU A 706 50.81 -103.75 -11.76
CA LEU A 706 51.53 -104.96 -12.17
C LEU A 706 52.74 -105.29 -11.26
N GLN A 707 52.70 -104.85 -10.01
CA GLN A 707 53.54 -105.38 -8.92
C GLN A 707 52.70 -105.76 -7.71
#